data_AF-C6BQ16-F1
#
_entry.id   AF-C6BQ16-F1
#
_cell.length_a   1.000
_cell.length_b   1.000
_cell.length_c   1.000
_cell.angle_alpha   90.00
_cell.angle_beta   90.00
_cell.angle_gamma   90.00
#
_symmetry.space_group_name_H-M   'P 1'
#
loop_
_entity.id
_entity.type
_entity.pdbx_description
1 polymer ?
#
loop_
_entity_poly.entity_id
_entity_poly.type
_entity_poly.pdbx_seq_one_letter_code
_entity_poly.pdbx_strand_id
1 'polypeptide(L)'
;MLPTYRQANLDVLVGLCLVSMPLIVSAAGIVTDGGTATSVTTSASGRQTVNIAPSVAGVSHNTYSSFNVVTAGADLNNTAVAARTIVNQVTSTNPSLIQGNIAVLGPRANVILANPNGITVDGGSFTNTGNVALTTGQVSFNDFTNGAGQLQRNVVLNTTSGAINIGPGGLAGTMLNLELIAKQVRVAGAVQNNYSDPNSRVRIVAGDSRAEVDTSVSPTDNLDPWISYSSTGTGTPLGYAIDIASGGSLAGGRIELVATDQGAGVHHAGGAFATAGDFVVSGSGDLQLAGGTAQAANDVLINSAGLTGNGSLSANRNIQIASGKVHLDNSTVSAGTSSQTGSIIVGSAGQVHTEPVTIDHTTLKATGGVGINDAGPGVSMTGSQLTATQNVVANVASLSLNADGTGQTQWTSQQGTIAVTAPGVVELTGSKIDGVGGTSMQAGSIALASSNGNASTVQSSGGDVALNAAGTYSQTDSSVIAAGNTTLHGSSVTIASSAQPATVAAINGGVLIQSDADLTNSGGLIQGKTRNASQAASEGAVTLAAGGTIRNDATATTQGIVFGQRDDVVLRAGGDIVNHQSRILSNAKLTLAAQGDVQNLLDKSTGANGEQPTAWTSSGTRWLILRNHSSGFDVDYGSIPTTGQVPYLVSQTGTTISGRNVRNIGGQILANGTADIAITAANTFHNETLATGSAHFYRSCMIFCRESASSTVTTTGGAISAGGNLTINAGTLAENIGGQVLSVGNLTVTAPKVRAVGITGYTALARDRGFKVFFGDTWARLYAADVGGSWLAMGGALTINGLGQIEGGSFDGQTVAASNGITTVRAKSREPVSIESHVGLTSWLWH
;
A
#
# COMPACT_ATOMS: atom_id res chain seq x y z
N MET A 1 -28.28 -15.68 -37.62
CA MET A 1 -29.28 -16.24 -38.55
C MET A 1 -29.28 -17.75 -38.41
N LEU A 2 -30.32 -18.33 -37.80
CA LEU A 2 -30.71 -19.71 -38.06
C LEU A 2 -31.49 -19.73 -39.40
N PRO A 3 -31.46 -20.82 -40.18
CA PRO A 3 -32.59 -21.76 -40.06
C PRO A 3 -32.32 -23.26 -40.40
N THR A 4 -32.99 -24.11 -39.62
CA THR A 4 -33.85 -25.27 -39.98
C THR A 4 -33.33 -26.56 -40.66
N TYR A 5 -33.46 -27.66 -39.89
CA TYR A 5 -34.22 -28.92 -40.11
C TYR A 5 -34.00 -29.82 -41.35
N ARG A 6 -33.78 -31.12 -41.06
CA ARG A 6 -34.53 -32.24 -41.67
C ARG A 6 -34.68 -33.43 -40.71
N GLN A 7 -35.87 -34.03 -40.74
CA GLN A 7 -36.35 -35.21 -40.03
C GLN A 7 -35.93 -36.53 -40.69
N ALA A 8 -35.91 -37.61 -39.91
CA ALA A 8 -36.78 -38.80 -40.05
C ALA A 8 -36.03 -40.11 -39.74
N ASN A 9 -36.47 -40.85 -38.71
CA ASN A 9 -37.23 -42.08 -38.90
C ASN A 9 -37.70 -42.67 -37.56
N LEU A 10 -38.95 -43.11 -37.61
CA LEU A 10 -39.80 -43.66 -36.56
C LEU A 10 -40.12 -45.09 -37.00
N ASP A 11 -40.02 -46.08 -36.10
CA ASP A 11 -40.75 -47.37 -36.12
C ASP A 11 -40.43 -48.08 -34.77
N VAL A 12 -41.28 -47.95 -33.74
CA VAL A 12 -42.44 -48.78 -33.35
C VAL A 12 -42.05 -50.18 -32.83
N LEU A 13 -42.19 -50.39 -31.52
CA LEU A 13 -42.75 -51.64 -30.98
C LEU A 13 -43.57 -51.38 -29.71
N VAL A 14 -44.77 -51.94 -29.74
CA VAL A 14 -45.86 -51.86 -28.77
C VAL A 14 -45.63 -52.80 -27.58
N GLY A 15 -46.01 -52.36 -26.37
CA GLY A 15 -46.45 -53.27 -25.30
C GLY A 15 -45.85 -52.99 -23.92
N LEU A 16 -46.59 -52.27 -23.06
CA LEU A 16 -47.19 -52.76 -21.81
C LEU A 16 -47.65 -51.55 -20.97
N CYS A 17 -48.94 -51.22 -21.02
CA CYS A 17 -49.58 -50.34 -20.04
C CYS A 17 -49.61 -51.03 -18.68
N LEU A 18 -48.69 -50.67 -17.79
CA LEU A 18 -48.86 -50.82 -16.35
C LEU A 18 -49.02 -49.42 -15.77
N VAL A 19 -50.24 -49.15 -15.29
CA VAL A 19 -50.60 -47.98 -14.51
C VAL A 19 -49.76 -48.00 -13.24
N SER A 20 -48.62 -47.31 -13.22
CA SER A 20 -47.94 -46.97 -11.98
C SER A 20 -48.71 -45.83 -11.33
N MET A 21 -49.71 -46.18 -10.52
CA MET A 21 -50.24 -45.25 -9.52
C MET A 21 -49.05 -44.76 -8.69
N PRO A 22 -48.86 -43.44 -8.50
CA PRO A 22 -47.91 -42.97 -7.51
C PRO A 22 -48.41 -43.46 -6.16
N LEU A 23 -47.67 -44.37 -5.54
CA LEU A 23 -47.81 -44.67 -4.12
C LEU A 23 -47.49 -43.37 -3.38
N ILE A 24 -48.54 -42.64 -3.01
CA ILE A 24 -48.46 -41.57 -2.02
C ILE A 24 -48.07 -42.27 -0.71
N VAL A 25 -46.79 -42.26 -0.38
CA VAL A 25 -46.33 -42.64 0.95
C VAL A 25 -46.79 -41.53 1.89
N SER A 26 -47.97 -41.71 2.47
CA SER A 26 -48.45 -40.92 3.61
C SER A 26 -47.54 -41.24 4.80
N ALA A 27 -46.71 -40.29 5.22
CA ALA A 27 -46.09 -40.38 6.54
C ALA A 27 -47.21 -40.53 7.58
N ALA A 28 -47.12 -41.52 8.47
CA ALA A 28 -48.03 -41.60 9.61
C ALA A 28 -47.91 -40.29 10.41
N GLY A 29 -49.02 -39.69 10.85
CA GLY A 29 -49.01 -38.46 11.64
C GLY A 29 -48.37 -38.64 13.02
N ILE A 30 -48.89 -37.95 14.02
CA ILE A 30 -48.51 -38.18 15.42
C ILE A 30 -49.15 -39.47 15.92
N VAL A 31 -48.33 -40.42 16.35
CA VAL A 31 -48.72 -41.74 16.86
C VAL A 31 -47.94 -42.03 18.14
N THR A 32 -48.66 -42.26 19.23
CA THR A 32 -48.05 -42.61 20.52
C THR A 32 -47.42 -44.01 20.47
N ASP A 33 -46.41 -44.26 21.28
CA ASP A 33 -45.81 -45.61 21.44
C ASP A 33 -46.39 -46.39 22.63
N GLY A 34 -47.22 -45.75 23.44
CA GLY A 34 -47.78 -46.30 24.67
C GLY A 34 -46.83 -46.26 25.88
N GLY A 35 -45.64 -45.66 25.74
CA GLY A 35 -44.65 -45.52 26.81
C GLY A 35 -45.02 -44.49 27.88
N THR A 36 -45.84 -43.50 27.53
CA THR A 36 -46.36 -42.46 28.44
C THR A 36 -47.88 -42.38 28.38
N ALA A 37 -48.51 -41.75 29.38
CA ALA A 37 -49.95 -41.48 29.41
C ALA A 37 -50.37 -40.35 28.44
N THR A 38 -49.79 -40.34 27.25
CA THR A 38 -50.07 -39.41 26.15
C THR A 38 -51.14 -40.02 25.26
N SER A 39 -52.09 -39.21 24.79
CA SER A 39 -53.07 -39.64 23.78
C SER A 39 -53.18 -38.63 22.65
N VAL A 40 -53.57 -39.09 21.47
CA VAL A 40 -53.72 -38.26 20.27
C VAL A 40 -55.12 -38.43 19.72
N THR A 41 -55.80 -37.31 19.49
CA THR A 41 -57.07 -37.27 18.75
C THR A 41 -56.85 -36.54 17.43
N THR A 42 -57.55 -36.95 16.38
CA THR A 42 -57.46 -36.32 15.05
C THR A 42 -58.81 -35.72 14.71
N SER A 43 -58.85 -34.44 14.38
CA SER A 43 -60.07 -33.76 13.97
C SER A 43 -60.45 -34.12 12.53
N ALA A 44 -61.68 -33.76 12.12
CA ALA A 44 -62.13 -33.91 10.74
C ALA A 44 -61.28 -33.11 9.73
N SER A 45 -60.60 -32.05 10.17
CA SER A 45 -59.68 -31.25 9.32
C SER A 45 -58.28 -31.85 9.22
N GLY A 46 -58.04 -33.03 9.83
CA GLY A 46 -56.73 -33.68 9.86
C GLY A 46 -55.76 -33.09 10.88
N ARG A 47 -56.19 -32.10 11.67
CA ARG A 47 -55.38 -31.49 12.74
C ARG A 47 -55.36 -32.41 13.95
N GLN A 48 -54.18 -32.70 14.49
CA GLN A 48 -54.03 -33.63 15.61
C GLN A 48 -53.86 -32.91 16.94
N THR A 49 -54.61 -33.30 17.96
CA THR A 49 -54.46 -32.79 19.33
C THR A 49 -53.81 -33.87 20.20
N VAL A 50 -52.64 -33.55 20.73
CA VAL A 50 -51.91 -34.33 21.73
C VAL A 50 -52.40 -33.92 23.11
N ASN A 51 -53.11 -34.80 23.81
CA ASN A 51 -53.31 -34.66 25.25
C ASN A 51 -52.04 -35.15 25.95
N ILE A 52 -51.30 -34.20 26.52
CA ILE A 52 -49.97 -34.46 27.06
C ILE A 52 -50.06 -35.26 28.37
N ALA A 53 -49.02 -36.04 28.67
CA ALA A 53 -48.92 -36.82 29.90
C ALA A 53 -48.81 -35.89 31.14
N PRO A 54 -49.18 -36.38 32.35
CA PRO A 54 -48.98 -35.64 33.59
C PRO A 54 -47.54 -35.14 33.75
N SER A 55 -47.36 -33.97 34.38
CA SER A 55 -46.04 -33.38 34.56
C SER A 55 -45.36 -33.86 35.86
N VAL A 56 -44.03 -33.98 35.81
CA VAL A 56 -43.16 -34.21 36.98
C VAL A 56 -42.26 -32.99 37.12
N ALA A 57 -42.34 -32.30 38.27
CA ALA A 57 -41.61 -31.04 38.52
C ALA A 57 -41.81 -29.97 37.43
N GLY A 58 -42.98 -29.97 36.78
CA GLY A 58 -43.34 -29.05 35.69
C GLY A 58 -42.92 -29.50 34.28
N VAL A 59 -42.36 -30.71 34.13
CA VAL A 59 -41.99 -31.31 32.84
C VAL A 59 -42.99 -32.39 32.45
N SER A 60 -43.70 -32.22 31.33
CA SER A 60 -44.52 -33.28 30.72
C SER A 60 -43.69 -34.00 29.66
N HIS A 61 -43.47 -35.30 29.84
CA HIS A 61 -42.72 -36.14 28.90
C HIS A 61 -43.68 -37.03 28.10
N ASN A 62 -43.61 -36.93 26.78
CA ASN A 62 -44.51 -37.57 25.84
C ASN A 62 -43.70 -38.39 24.83
N THR A 63 -44.03 -39.67 24.67
CA THR A 63 -43.29 -40.58 23.79
C THR A 63 -44.13 -41.04 22.58
N TYR A 64 -43.46 -41.18 21.44
CA TYR A 64 -44.10 -41.41 20.14
C TYR A 64 -43.37 -42.46 19.31
N SER A 65 -44.14 -43.30 18.63
CA SER A 65 -43.62 -44.14 17.54
C SER A 65 -43.47 -43.34 16.23
N SER A 66 -44.24 -42.25 16.08
CA SER A 66 -44.13 -41.29 14.97
C SER A 66 -44.57 -39.91 15.45
N PHE A 67 -43.80 -38.88 15.10
CA PHE A 67 -44.20 -37.49 15.32
C PHE A 67 -43.99 -36.71 14.03
N ASN A 68 -45.00 -36.75 13.16
CA ASN A 68 -45.05 -35.96 11.94
C ASN A 68 -46.23 -34.99 12.02
N VAL A 69 -46.01 -33.74 11.66
CA VAL A 69 -47.04 -32.69 11.67
C VAL A 69 -47.30 -32.30 10.23
N VAL A 70 -48.44 -32.71 9.69
CA VAL A 70 -48.89 -32.32 8.35
C VAL A 70 -49.29 -30.84 8.33
N THR A 71 -49.59 -30.31 7.15
CA THR A 71 -49.99 -28.90 6.94
C THR A 71 -51.19 -28.44 7.78
N ALA A 72 -52.09 -29.37 8.17
CA ALA A 72 -53.20 -29.08 9.09
C ALA A 72 -52.73 -28.69 10.52
N GLY A 73 -51.48 -28.99 10.88
CA GLY A 73 -50.88 -28.66 12.16
C GLY A 73 -51.20 -29.63 13.30
N ALA A 74 -50.71 -29.29 14.49
CA ALA A 74 -50.94 -30.03 15.72
C ALA A 74 -51.16 -29.10 16.92
N ASP A 75 -51.87 -29.59 17.93
CA ASP A 75 -52.06 -28.96 19.23
C ASP A 75 -51.42 -29.79 20.34
N LEU A 76 -50.67 -29.14 21.22
CA LEU A 76 -50.25 -29.69 22.50
C LEU A 76 -51.22 -29.18 23.57
N ASN A 77 -52.13 -30.04 24.04
CA ASN A 77 -53.15 -29.65 25.00
C ASN A 77 -52.56 -29.57 26.41
N ASN A 78 -52.24 -28.35 26.85
CA ASN A 78 -51.65 -28.04 28.16
C ASN A 78 -52.69 -27.48 29.16
N THR A 79 -53.98 -27.52 28.84
CA THR A 79 -55.03 -26.87 29.65
C THR A 79 -55.19 -27.45 31.05
N ALA A 80 -55.12 -28.78 31.19
CA ALA A 80 -55.27 -29.46 32.46
C ALA A 80 -53.93 -29.75 33.18
N VAL A 81 -52.87 -29.99 32.41
CA VAL A 81 -51.56 -30.40 32.95
C VAL A 81 -50.73 -29.20 33.40
N ALA A 82 -50.89 -28.04 32.73
CA ALA A 82 -50.16 -26.80 33.00
C ALA A 82 -48.63 -27.00 33.15
N ALA A 83 -48.05 -27.85 32.29
CA ALA A 83 -46.61 -28.09 32.24
C ALA A 83 -45.88 -26.80 31.83
N ARG A 84 -44.76 -26.52 32.49
CA ARG A 84 -43.82 -25.46 32.07
C ARG A 84 -43.03 -25.89 30.84
N THR A 85 -42.63 -27.15 30.78
CA THR A 85 -41.87 -27.72 29.66
C THR A 85 -42.56 -28.97 29.14
N ILE A 86 -42.79 -29.04 27.83
CA ILE A 86 -43.38 -30.18 27.14
C ILE A 86 -42.29 -30.82 26.28
N VAL A 87 -41.92 -32.05 26.60
CA VAL A 87 -40.94 -32.86 25.86
C VAL A 87 -41.70 -33.85 24.99
N ASN A 88 -41.46 -33.79 23.68
CA ASN A 88 -41.98 -34.71 22.69
C ASN A 88 -40.82 -35.55 22.15
N GLN A 89 -40.76 -36.83 22.49
CA GLN A 89 -39.67 -37.73 22.14
C GLN A 89 -40.16 -38.83 21.21
N VAL A 90 -39.52 -38.96 20.04
CA VAL A 90 -39.71 -40.14 19.17
C VAL A 90 -38.78 -41.25 19.65
N THR A 91 -39.33 -42.44 19.86
CA THR A 91 -38.61 -43.63 20.37
C THR A 91 -38.39 -44.69 19.29
N SER A 92 -39.06 -44.56 18.14
CA SER A 92 -38.84 -45.43 16.97
C SER A 92 -37.58 -45.04 16.20
N THR A 93 -37.36 -45.68 15.05
CA THR A 93 -36.29 -45.35 14.10
C THR A 93 -36.74 -44.39 12.98
N ASN A 94 -37.97 -43.87 13.03
CA ASN A 94 -38.50 -43.02 11.97
C ASN A 94 -38.11 -41.55 12.19
N PRO A 95 -37.68 -40.82 11.15
CA PRO A 95 -37.47 -39.37 11.23
C PRO A 95 -38.80 -38.62 11.35
N SER A 96 -38.73 -37.35 11.77
CA SER A 96 -39.87 -36.45 11.87
C SER A 96 -39.93 -35.48 10.69
N LEU A 97 -41.14 -35.20 10.19
CA LEU A 97 -41.45 -34.20 9.18
C LEU A 97 -42.50 -33.23 9.73
N ILE A 98 -42.18 -31.93 9.75
CA ILE A 98 -42.99 -30.85 10.30
C ILE A 98 -43.33 -29.85 9.20
N GLN A 99 -44.59 -29.82 8.77
CA GLN A 99 -45.09 -29.02 7.65
C GLN A 99 -46.23 -28.07 8.05
N GLY A 100 -46.58 -28.00 9.33
CA GLY A 100 -47.67 -27.18 9.83
C GLY A 100 -47.39 -26.60 11.22
N ASN A 101 -48.33 -25.77 11.69
CA ASN A 101 -48.23 -25.10 12.99
C ASN A 101 -48.38 -26.08 14.16
N ILE A 102 -47.50 -26.00 15.15
CA ILE A 102 -47.59 -26.65 16.46
C ILE A 102 -47.98 -25.58 17.48
N ALA A 103 -49.18 -25.68 18.05
CA ALA A 103 -49.68 -24.73 19.03
C ALA A 103 -49.81 -25.36 20.42
N VAL A 104 -49.43 -24.64 21.46
CA VAL A 104 -49.76 -25.03 22.85
C VAL A 104 -51.13 -24.47 23.21
N LEU A 105 -52.09 -25.32 23.56
CA LEU A 105 -53.39 -24.90 24.06
C LEU A 105 -53.34 -24.72 25.57
N GLY A 106 -53.87 -23.60 26.06
CA GLY A 106 -53.84 -23.25 27.48
C GLY A 106 -52.58 -22.48 27.88
N PRO A 107 -52.03 -22.69 29.09
CA PRO A 107 -50.84 -22.00 29.54
C PRO A 107 -49.65 -22.19 28.59
N ARG A 108 -48.95 -21.08 28.29
CA ARG A 108 -47.71 -21.06 27.50
C ARG A 108 -46.69 -22.02 28.09
N ALA A 109 -45.99 -22.78 27.24
CA ALA A 109 -44.97 -23.75 27.66
C ALA A 109 -43.72 -23.69 26.79
N ASN A 110 -42.57 -24.08 27.35
CA ASN A 110 -41.39 -24.45 26.58
C ASN A 110 -41.67 -25.78 25.85
N VAL A 111 -41.16 -25.93 24.63
CA VAL A 111 -41.39 -27.14 23.81
C VAL A 111 -40.07 -27.72 23.35
N ILE A 112 -39.87 -29.00 23.60
CA ILE A 112 -38.74 -29.77 23.07
C ILE A 112 -39.31 -30.84 22.14
N LEU A 113 -38.80 -30.93 20.92
CA LEU A 113 -39.09 -32.01 19.97
C LEU A 113 -37.77 -32.73 19.70
N ALA A 114 -37.67 -33.95 20.22
CA ALA A 114 -36.48 -34.78 20.16
C ALA A 114 -36.69 -36.01 19.28
N ASN A 115 -35.92 -36.13 18.21
CA ASN A 115 -35.90 -37.32 17.36
C ASN A 115 -34.46 -37.62 16.88
N PRO A 116 -33.76 -38.60 17.49
CA PRO A 116 -32.40 -38.96 17.10
C PRO A 116 -32.21 -39.42 15.66
N ASN A 117 -33.30 -39.81 14.97
CA ASN A 117 -33.27 -40.23 13.57
C ASN A 117 -33.29 -39.06 12.58
N GLY A 118 -33.54 -37.84 13.06
CA GLY A 118 -33.57 -36.63 12.26
C GLY A 118 -34.93 -35.93 12.25
N ILE A 119 -34.89 -34.63 11.96
CA ILE A 119 -36.07 -33.75 11.88
C ILE A 119 -35.98 -32.95 10.58
N THR A 120 -37.04 -32.97 9.77
CA THR A 120 -37.20 -32.10 8.61
C THR A 120 -38.35 -31.14 8.89
N VAL A 121 -38.13 -29.84 8.66
CA VAL A 121 -39.15 -28.79 8.79
C VAL A 121 -39.33 -28.14 7.42
N ASP A 122 -40.54 -28.12 6.91
CA ASP A 122 -40.88 -27.57 5.59
C ASP A 122 -42.24 -26.88 5.64
N GLY A 123 -42.28 -25.66 6.21
CA GLY A 123 -43.52 -24.92 6.52
C GLY A 123 -43.97 -25.03 7.98
N GLY A 124 -43.10 -25.49 8.88
CA GLY A 124 -43.40 -25.60 10.29
C GLY A 124 -43.53 -24.23 10.97
N SER A 125 -44.39 -24.14 11.98
CA SER A 125 -44.46 -22.95 12.83
C SER A 125 -44.83 -23.27 14.27
N PHE A 126 -44.56 -22.34 15.19
CA PHE A 126 -44.88 -22.48 16.60
C PHE A 126 -45.74 -21.31 17.11
N THR A 127 -46.77 -21.64 17.87
CA THR A 127 -47.68 -20.67 18.48
C THR A 127 -47.84 -20.92 19.97
N ASN A 128 -47.87 -19.85 20.76
CA ASN A 128 -48.02 -19.90 22.22
C ASN A 128 -46.93 -20.76 22.91
N THR A 129 -45.71 -20.71 22.39
CA THR A 129 -44.54 -21.39 22.95
C THR A 129 -43.58 -20.38 23.58
N GLY A 130 -42.92 -20.77 24.67
CA GLY A 130 -41.83 -20.01 25.27
C GLY A 130 -40.54 -20.24 24.50
N ASN A 131 -39.64 -21.02 25.08
CA ASN A 131 -38.45 -21.54 24.40
C ASN A 131 -38.79 -22.79 23.59
N VAL A 132 -38.18 -22.97 22.43
CA VAL A 132 -38.35 -24.13 21.55
C VAL A 132 -37.01 -24.76 21.24
N ALA A 133 -36.89 -26.08 21.41
CA ALA A 133 -35.74 -26.86 20.94
C ALA A 133 -36.18 -27.96 19.97
N LEU A 134 -35.62 -27.95 18.76
CA LEU A 134 -35.65 -29.08 17.84
C LEU A 134 -34.30 -29.80 17.97
N THR A 135 -34.33 -31.08 18.30
CA THR A 135 -33.09 -31.81 18.59
C THR A 135 -33.07 -33.24 18.08
N THR A 136 -31.89 -33.69 17.66
CA THR A 136 -31.61 -35.12 17.43
C THR A 136 -30.90 -35.76 18.63
N GLY A 137 -30.89 -35.08 19.77
CA GLY A 137 -30.36 -35.60 21.01
C GLY A 137 -31.24 -36.69 21.61
N GLN A 138 -30.61 -37.69 22.21
CA GLN A 138 -31.29 -38.64 23.08
C GLN A 138 -31.68 -37.94 24.38
N VAL A 139 -32.96 -38.06 24.75
CA VAL A 139 -33.52 -37.43 25.95
C VAL A 139 -33.22 -38.29 27.18
N SER A 140 -32.74 -37.64 28.23
CA SER A 140 -32.64 -38.16 29.59
C SER A 140 -32.99 -37.05 30.58
N PHE A 141 -33.04 -37.36 31.87
CA PHE A 141 -33.43 -36.39 32.91
C PHE A 141 -32.41 -36.35 34.04
N ASN A 142 -32.23 -35.15 34.60
CA ASN A 142 -31.45 -34.92 35.81
C ASN A 142 -32.39 -34.39 36.90
N ASP A 143 -32.69 -35.24 37.88
CA ASP A 143 -33.61 -34.93 38.98
C ASP A 143 -32.83 -34.61 40.25
N PHE A 144 -33.12 -33.46 40.86
CA PHE A 144 -32.47 -33.03 42.10
C PHE A 144 -33.41 -32.17 42.95
N THR A 145 -33.09 -32.03 44.23
CA THR A 145 -33.79 -31.11 45.14
C THR A 145 -33.07 -29.77 45.12
N ASN A 146 -33.79 -28.69 44.78
CA ASN A 146 -33.24 -27.35 44.74
C ASN A 146 -33.02 -26.78 46.16
N GLY A 147 -32.38 -25.60 46.25
CA GLY A 147 -32.12 -24.94 47.55
C GLY A 147 -33.37 -24.57 48.35
N ALA A 148 -34.56 -24.59 47.74
CA ALA A 148 -35.85 -24.38 48.39
C ALA A 148 -36.53 -25.69 48.83
N GLY A 149 -35.86 -26.84 48.72
CA GLY A 149 -36.40 -28.14 49.11
C GLY A 149 -37.40 -28.74 48.11
N GLN A 150 -37.52 -28.18 46.91
CA GLN A 150 -38.46 -28.65 45.87
C GLN A 150 -37.74 -29.55 44.86
N LEU A 151 -38.45 -30.57 44.35
CA LEU A 151 -37.95 -31.39 43.25
C LEU A 151 -37.89 -30.55 41.97
N GLN A 152 -36.73 -30.57 41.29
CA GLN A 152 -36.51 -30.03 39.96
C GLN A 152 -36.05 -31.16 39.03
N ARG A 153 -36.53 -31.13 37.79
CA ARG A 153 -36.17 -32.08 36.73
C ARG A 153 -35.63 -31.34 35.52
N ASN A 154 -34.35 -31.40 35.26
CA ASN A 154 -33.77 -30.86 34.04
C ASN A 154 -33.82 -31.89 32.90
N VAL A 155 -33.94 -31.41 31.66
CA VAL A 155 -33.87 -32.27 30.47
C VAL A 155 -32.45 -32.28 29.96
N VAL A 156 -31.87 -33.47 29.80
CA VAL A 156 -30.53 -33.67 29.25
C VAL A 156 -30.66 -34.22 27.84
N LEU A 157 -30.02 -33.56 26.89
CA LEU A 157 -30.01 -33.90 25.46
C LEU A 157 -28.58 -34.29 25.08
N ASN A 158 -28.37 -35.58 24.77
CA ASN A 158 -27.08 -36.07 24.28
C ASN A 158 -27.16 -36.29 22.77
N THR A 159 -26.47 -35.46 22.00
CA THR A 159 -26.54 -35.44 20.54
C THR A 159 -25.25 -36.01 19.96
N THR A 160 -25.36 -37.09 19.18
CA THR A 160 -24.22 -37.74 18.51
C THR A 160 -24.52 -38.14 17.06
N SER A 161 -25.79 -38.06 16.63
CA SER A 161 -26.26 -38.46 15.30
C SER A 161 -27.49 -37.66 14.88
N GLY A 162 -27.93 -37.86 13.63
CA GLY A 162 -29.14 -37.26 13.09
C GLY A 162 -28.94 -35.85 12.55
N ALA A 163 -29.76 -35.49 11.55
CA ALA A 163 -29.72 -34.18 10.93
C ALA A 163 -31.02 -33.41 11.14
N ILE A 164 -30.91 -32.08 11.25
CA ILE A 164 -32.05 -31.16 11.10
C ILE A 164 -31.98 -30.51 9.72
N ASN A 165 -33.04 -30.66 8.93
CA ASN A 165 -33.16 -30.05 7.61
C ASN A 165 -34.33 -29.05 7.62
N ILE A 166 -34.04 -27.76 7.39
CA ILE A 166 -35.06 -26.76 7.11
C ILE A 166 -35.21 -26.66 5.59
N GLY A 167 -36.32 -27.17 5.07
CA GLY A 167 -36.70 -27.13 3.67
C GLY A 167 -37.15 -25.74 3.22
N PRO A 168 -37.48 -25.58 1.92
CA PRO A 168 -37.85 -24.29 1.32
C PRO A 168 -39.05 -23.60 1.99
N GLY A 169 -39.99 -24.35 2.56
CA GLY A 169 -41.14 -23.83 3.30
C GLY A 169 -40.77 -23.18 4.63
N GLY A 170 -39.56 -23.42 5.14
CA GLY A 170 -39.03 -22.72 6.30
C GLY A 170 -39.62 -23.13 7.66
N LEU A 171 -39.26 -22.35 8.68
CA LEU A 171 -39.67 -22.47 10.06
C LEU A 171 -39.99 -21.06 10.60
N ALA A 172 -41.16 -20.84 11.22
CA ALA A 172 -41.53 -19.52 11.72
C ALA A 172 -42.19 -19.54 13.11
N GLY A 173 -42.13 -18.43 13.86
CA GLY A 173 -42.91 -18.26 15.08
C GLY A 173 -42.45 -17.06 15.91
N THR A 174 -43.09 -16.87 17.07
CA THR A 174 -42.70 -15.87 18.07
C THR A 174 -42.30 -16.60 19.36
N MET A 175 -41.05 -17.02 19.43
CA MET A 175 -40.48 -17.81 20.51
C MET A 175 -39.48 -16.97 21.29
N LEU A 176 -39.32 -17.22 22.60
CA LEU A 176 -38.28 -16.53 23.37
C LEU A 176 -36.88 -16.94 22.89
N ASN A 177 -36.69 -18.24 22.67
CA ASN A 177 -35.49 -18.80 22.05
C ASN A 177 -35.88 -19.94 21.12
N LEU A 178 -35.13 -20.10 20.03
CA LEU A 178 -35.20 -21.23 19.11
C LEU A 178 -33.82 -21.90 19.05
N GLU A 179 -33.78 -23.16 19.48
CA GLU A 179 -32.58 -24.01 19.49
C GLU A 179 -32.72 -25.12 18.43
N LEU A 180 -31.75 -25.21 17.52
CA LEU A 180 -31.61 -26.32 16.57
C LEU A 180 -30.36 -27.12 16.94
N ILE A 181 -30.54 -28.30 17.53
CA ILE A 181 -29.45 -29.08 18.15
C ILE A 181 -29.32 -30.44 17.47
N ALA A 182 -28.32 -30.65 16.62
CA ALA A 182 -28.17 -31.91 15.88
C ALA A 182 -26.73 -32.28 15.58
N LYS A 183 -26.48 -33.46 15.00
CA LYS A 183 -25.13 -33.77 14.47
C LYS A 183 -24.81 -32.91 13.25
N GLN A 184 -25.79 -32.66 12.40
CA GLN A 184 -25.70 -31.74 11.26
C GLN A 184 -26.97 -30.91 11.14
N VAL A 185 -26.85 -29.64 10.72
CA VAL A 185 -27.99 -28.76 10.46
C VAL A 185 -27.83 -28.13 9.09
N ARG A 186 -28.85 -28.30 8.23
CA ARG A 186 -28.95 -27.64 6.93
C ARG A 186 -30.16 -26.72 6.91
N VAL A 187 -29.95 -25.49 6.47
CA VAL A 187 -30.99 -24.46 6.34
C VAL A 187 -31.10 -24.05 4.88
N ALA A 188 -32.17 -24.49 4.21
CA ALA A 188 -32.45 -24.21 2.81
C ALA A 188 -33.68 -23.31 2.58
N GLY A 189 -34.41 -22.98 3.64
CA GLY A 189 -35.49 -21.99 3.65
C GLY A 189 -35.38 -21.05 4.85
N ALA A 190 -36.35 -20.16 5.01
CA ALA A 190 -36.31 -19.13 6.05
C ALA A 190 -36.62 -19.70 7.44
N VAL A 191 -35.73 -19.44 8.41
CA VAL A 191 -35.95 -19.61 9.85
C VAL A 191 -36.22 -18.23 10.45
N GLN A 192 -37.44 -17.99 10.93
CA GLN A 192 -37.90 -16.70 11.42
C GLN A 192 -38.38 -16.82 12.87
N ASN A 193 -37.65 -16.20 13.79
CA ASN A 193 -38.14 -15.92 15.14
C ASN A 193 -38.47 -14.42 15.26
N ASN A 194 -39.75 -14.09 15.29
CA ASN A 194 -40.24 -12.70 15.25
C ASN A 194 -40.06 -11.96 16.58
N TYR A 195 -39.60 -12.64 17.64
CA TYR A 195 -39.32 -12.02 18.92
C TYR A 195 -37.95 -11.31 18.89
N SER A 196 -37.99 -10.02 18.57
CA SER A 196 -36.82 -9.15 18.39
C SER A 196 -36.36 -8.53 19.71
N ASP A 197 -35.60 -9.28 20.50
CA ASP A 197 -34.98 -8.84 21.76
C ASP A 197 -33.50 -9.29 21.79
N PRO A 198 -32.55 -8.52 22.35
CA PRO A 198 -31.14 -8.91 22.37
C PRO A 198 -30.85 -10.23 23.12
N ASN A 199 -31.74 -10.68 24.01
CA ASN A 199 -31.60 -11.94 24.72
C ASN A 199 -32.27 -13.13 24.00
N SER A 200 -33.10 -12.85 22.98
CA SER A 200 -33.81 -13.85 22.17
C SER A 200 -32.88 -14.46 21.13
N ARG A 201 -32.67 -15.79 21.17
CA ARG A 201 -31.70 -16.47 20.31
C ARG A 201 -32.38 -17.31 19.24
N VAL A 202 -31.81 -17.27 18.04
CA VAL A 202 -31.85 -18.38 17.08
C VAL A 202 -30.46 -19.01 17.10
N ARG A 203 -30.34 -20.14 17.80
CA ARG A 203 -29.07 -20.85 17.98
C ARG A 203 -29.09 -22.18 17.23
N ILE A 204 -28.03 -22.41 16.47
CA ILE A 204 -27.73 -23.69 15.85
C ILE A 204 -26.53 -24.28 16.58
N VAL A 205 -26.68 -25.46 17.16
CA VAL A 205 -25.59 -26.25 17.76
C VAL A 205 -25.45 -27.54 16.98
N ALA A 206 -24.35 -27.67 16.25
CA ALA A 206 -24.09 -28.82 15.40
C ALA A 206 -22.83 -29.59 15.83
N GLY A 207 -22.89 -30.92 15.80
CA GLY A 207 -21.83 -31.83 16.24
C GLY A 207 -22.17 -32.57 17.54
N ASP A 208 -21.19 -33.28 18.09
CA ASP A 208 -21.35 -33.97 19.37
C ASP A 208 -21.49 -32.99 20.53
N SER A 209 -22.64 -33.03 21.20
CA SER A 209 -22.97 -32.08 22.26
C SER A 209 -23.80 -32.72 23.37
N ARG A 210 -23.58 -32.25 24.60
CA ARG A 210 -24.48 -32.47 25.73
C ARG A 210 -25.09 -31.14 26.15
N ALA A 211 -26.40 -31.02 25.96
CA ALA A 211 -27.16 -29.87 26.43
C ALA A 211 -27.98 -30.24 27.66
N GLU A 212 -28.06 -29.34 28.63
CA GLU A 212 -28.92 -29.47 29.80
C GLU A 212 -29.85 -28.26 29.88
N VAL A 213 -31.15 -28.54 29.79
CA VAL A 213 -32.23 -27.57 29.83
C VAL A 213 -32.67 -27.38 31.27
N ASP A 214 -32.55 -26.16 31.77
CA ASP A 214 -33.11 -25.73 33.03
C ASP A 214 -34.62 -25.50 32.87
N THR A 215 -35.40 -26.46 33.36
CA THR A 215 -36.86 -26.42 33.24
C THR A 215 -37.53 -25.56 34.31
N SER A 216 -36.75 -24.96 35.22
CA SER A 216 -37.25 -23.98 36.16
C SER A 216 -37.56 -22.64 35.49
N VAL A 217 -36.85 -22.32 34.40
CA VAL A 217 -37.03 -21.09 33.61
C VAL A 217 -38.44 -21.02 33.02
N SER A 218 -39.11 -19.89 33.27
CA SER A 218 -40.49 -19.70 32.84
C SER A 218 -40.61 -19.60 31.32
N PRO A 219 -41.69 -20.12 30.70
CA PRO A 219 -42.00 -19.91 29.28
C PRO A 219 -42.25 -18.45 28.87
N THR A 220 -42.21 -17.52 29.82
CA THR A 220 -42.33 -16.07 29.60
C THR A 220 -41.04 -15.31 29.97
N ASP A 221 -40.00 -16.02 30.40
CA ASP A 221 -38.74 -15.45 30.84
C ASP A 221 -37.70 -15.52 29.72
N ASN A 222 -37.17 -14.34 29.35
CA ASN A 222 -36.16 -14.15 28.32
C ASN A 222 -34.87 -13.56 28.89
N LEU A 223 -34.74 -13.47 30.22
CA LEU A 223 -33.55 -12.92 30.87
C LEU A 223 -32.61 -14.03 31.31
N ASP A 224 -33.17 -15.14 31.79
CA ASP A 224 -32.40 -16.28 32.27
C ASP A 224 -32.12 -17.31 31.16
N PRO A 225 -30.88 -17.85 31.08
CA PRO A 225 -30.54 -18.88 30.10
C PRO A 225 -31.25 -20.19 30.43
N TRP A 226 -32.19 -20.61 29.58
CA TRP A 226 -32.93 -21.86 29.77
C TRP A 226 -32.15 -23.14 29.42
N ILE A 227 -31.01 -23.01 28.75
CA ILE A 227 -30.21 -24.14 28.28
C ILE A 227 -28.71 -23.86 28.42
N SER A 228 -27.96 -24.88 28.83
CA SER A 228 -26.51 -24.87 28.93
C SER A 228 -25.90 -25.98 28.08
N TYR A 229 -24.70 -25.74 27.55
CA TYR A 229 -23.98 -26.69 26.71
C TYR A 229 -22.65 -27.08 27.36
N SER A 230 -22.34 -28.38 27.28
CA SER A 230 -21.06 -28.94 27.70
C SER A 230 -20.48 -29.79 26.57
N SER A 231 -19.17 -29.67 26.33
CA SER A 231 -18.52 -30.35 25.20
C SER A 231 -18.28 -31.83 25.49
N THR A 232 -18.66 -32.68 24.53
CA THR A 232 -18.14 -34.04 24.35
C THR A 232 -17.39 -34.15 23.02
N GLY A 233 -16.76 -33.05 22.59
CA GLY A 233 -16.15 -32.87 21.26
C GLY A 233 -14.92 -33.76 21.02
N THR A 234 -15.17 -35.02 20.67
CA THR A 234 -14.22 -35.94 20.03
C THR A 234 -14.83 -36.64 18.81
N GLY A 235 -16.03 -36.23 18.40
CA GLY A 235 -16.72 -36.77 17.24
C GLY A 235 -15.96 -36.52 15.93
N THR A 236 -16.06 -37.46 14.99
CA THR A 236 -15.46 -37.30 13.67
C THR A 236 -16.25 -36.25 12.87
N PRO A 237 -15.61 -35.19 12.34
CA PRO A 237 -16.30 -34.19 11.54
C PRO A 237 -16.80 -34.78 10.22
N LEU A 238 -18.02 -34.38 9.81
CA LEU A 238 -18.68 -34.83 8.58
C LEU A 238 -18.64 -33.75 7.48
N GLY A 239 -17.57 -32.94 7.44
CA GLY A 239 -17.47 -31.74 6.59
C GLY A 239 -18.08 -30.51 7.27
N TYR A 240 -19.08 -29.89 6.65
CA TYR A 240 -19.83 -28.81 7.28
C TYR A 240 -20.85 -29.37 8.28
N ALA A 241 -20.75 -28.97 9.55
CA ALA A 241 -21.76 -29.29 10.55
C ALA A 241 -22.99 -28.37 10.42
N ILE A 242 -22.76 -27.15 9.94
CA ILE A 242 -23.81 -26.17 9.67
C ILE A 242 -23.70 -25.74 8.21
N ASP A 243 -24.79 -25.90 7.44
CA ASP A 243 -24.89 -25.47 6.04
C ASP A 243 -26.10 -24.54 5.87
N ILE A 244 -25.85 -23.25 5.75
CA ILE A 244 -26.87 -22.26 5.37
C ILE A 244 -26.79 -22.09 3.85
N ALA A 245 -27.70 -22.74 3.13
CA ALA A 245 -27.74 -22.68 1.68
C ALA A 245 -28.17 -21.28 1.19
N SER A 246 -27.95 -20.99 -0.09
CA SER A 246 -28.26 -19.67 -0.68
C SER A 246 -29.73 -19.29 -0.64
N GLY A 247 -30.64 -20.27 -0.60
CA GLY A 247 -32.09 -20.05 -0.37
C GLY A 247 -32.49 -19.98 1.11
N GLY A 248 -31.55 -20.27 2.02
CA GLY A 248 -31.76 -20.26 3.46
C GLY A 248 -31.59 -18.87 4.06
N SER A 249 -32.30 -18.61 5.16
CA SER A 249 -32.06 -17.42 5.97
C SER A 249 -32.34 -17.66 7.44
N LEU A 250 -31.62 -16.98 8.32
CA LEU A 250 -31.86 -16.94 9.75
C LEU A 250 -32.28 -15.52 10.14
N ALA A 251 -33.37 -15.36 10.88
CA ALA A 251 -33.81 -14.08 11.42
C ALA A 251 -34.27 -14.25 12.88
N GLY A 252 -33.75 -13.41 13.77
CA GLY A 252 -34.07 -13.43 15.20
C GLY A 252 -33.38 -12.30 15.94
N GLY A 253 -33.66 -12.14 17.24
CA GLY A 253 -33.03 -11.10 18.06
C GLY A 253 -31.50 -11.18 18.03
N ARG A 254 -30.96 -12.35 18.37
CA ARG A 254 -29.54 -12.75 18.33
C ARG A 254 -29.40 -14.06 17.54
N ILE A 255 -28.32 -14.23 16.79
CA ILE A 255 -28.05 -15.44 16.02
C ILE A 255 -26.72 -16.05 16.47
N GLU A 256 -26.72 -17.37 16.70
CA GLU A 256 -25.54 -18.12 17.12
C GLU A 256 -25.37 -19.40 16.32
N LEU A 257 -24.18 -19.58 15.72
CA LEU A 257 -23.78 -20.79 15.03
C LEU A 257 -22.63 -21.43 15.80
N VAL A 258 -22.85 -22.62 16.35
CA VAL A 258 -21.89 -23.33 17.19
C VAL A 258 -21.58 -24.70 16.59
N ALA A 259 -20.35 -24.89 16.12
CA ALA A 259 -19.84 -26.19 15.67
C ALA A 259 -18.99 -26.81 16.80
N THR A 260 -19.36 -28.00 17.24
CA THR A 260 -18.82 -28.64 18.46
C THR A 260 -17.86 -29.80 18.18
N ASP A 261 -18.00 -30.47 17.03
CA ASP A 261 -17.02 -31.45 16.56
C ASP A 261 -15.71 -30.77 16.18
N GLN A 262 -14.59 -31.37 16.56
CA GLN A 262 -13.28 -30.79 16.26
C GLN A 262 -13.06 -30.71 14.75
N GLY A 263 -12.79 -29.51 14.23
CA GLY A 263 -12.57 -29.27 12.81
C GLY A 263 -13.84 -29.21 11.95
N ALA A 264 -15.03 -29.35 12.52
CA ALA A 264 -16.26 -29.23 11.74
C ALA A 264 -16.55 -27.77 11.34
N GLY A 265 -16.83 -27.56 10.06
CA GLY A 265 -16.97 -26.22 9.48
C GLY A 265 -18.41 -25.68 9.45
N VAL A 266 -18.52 -24.40 9.11
CA VAL A 266 -19.77 -23.70 8.81
C VAL A 266 -19.71 -23.19 7.38
N HIS A 267 -20.71 -23.52 6.57
CA HIS A 267 -20.91 -22.96 5.23
C HIS A 267 -22.06 -21.95 5.27
N HIS A 268 -21.78 -20.71 4.86
CA HIS A 268 -22.75 -19.60 4.91
C HIS A 268 -22.94 -18.96 3.53
N ALA A 269 -23.93 -19.43 2.80
CA ALA A 269 -24.33 -18.90 1.49
C ALA A 269 -25.63 -18.07 1.55
N GLY A 270 -26.38 -18.15 2.64
CA GLY A 270 -27.67 -17.48 2.82
C GLY A 270 -27.61 -16.20 3.67
N GLY A 271 -28.78 -15.75 4.14
CA GLY A 271 -28.89 -14.55 4.99
C GLY A 271 -28.89 -14.88 6.48
N ALA A 272 -28.28 -14.04 7.31
CA ALA A 272 -28.43 -14.07 8.77
C ALA A 272 -28.67 -12.64 9.28
N PHE A 273 -29.80 -12.42 9.94
CA PHE A 273 -30.28 -11.10 10.36
C PHE A 273 -30.57 -11.09 11.87
N ALA A 274 -29.58 -10.70 12.66
CA ALA A 274 -29.72 -10.48 14.10
C ALA A 274 -30.30 -9.08 14.35
N THR A 275 -31.60 -9.01 14.65
CA THR A 275 -32.40 -7.77 14.61
C THR A 275 -32.24 -6.87 15.84
N ALA A 276 -31.72 -7.40 16.95
CA ALA A 276 -31.57 -6.65 18.21
C ALA A 276 -30.23 -6.89 18.93
N GLY A 277 -29.56 -8.00 18.62
CA GLY A 277 -28.33 -8.44 19.26
C GLY A 277 -27.23 -8.76 18.25
N ASP A 278 -26.42 -9.75 18.61
CA ASP A 278 -25.20 -10.10 17.89
C ASP A 278 -25.43 -11.23 16.88
N PHE A 279 -24.52 -11.33 15.92
CA PHE A 279 -24.31 -12.54 15.12
C PHE A 279 -22.99 -13.18 15.56
N VAL A 280 -23.03 -14.43 15.99
CA VAL A 280 -21.85 -15.13 16.53
C VAL A 280 -21.62 -16.46 15.83
N VAL A 281 -20.37 -16.72 15.47
CA VAL A 281 -19.89 -18.03 15.02
C VAL A 281 -18.82 -18.50 15.98
N SER A 282 -18.94 -19.75 16.45
CA SER A 282 -17.97 -20.39 17.34
C SER A 282 -17.73 -21.84 16.93
N GLY A 283 -16.47 -22.22 16.74
CA GLY A 283 -16.09 -23.60 16.47
C GLY A 283 -14.59 -23.73 16.18
N SER A 284 -14.11 -24.96 16.03
CA SER A 284 -12.71 -25.24 15.67
C SER A 284 -12.49 -25.65 14.21
N GLY A 285 -13.53 -25.57 13.38
CA GLY A 285 -13.41 -25.66 11.92
C GLY A 285 -13.46 -24.30 11.23
N ASP A 286 -13.39 -24.31 9.91
CA ASP A 286 -13.44 -23.10 9.09
C ASP A 286 -14.89 -22.59 8.92
N LEU A 287 -15.06 -21.27 8.91
CA LEU A 287 -16.24 -20.57 8.40
C LEU A 287 -15.97 -20.20 6.94
N GLN A 288 -16.76 -20.74 6.03
CA GLN A 288 -16.75 -20.37 4.62
C GLN A 288 -17.93 -19.46 4.31
N LEU A 289 -17.63 -18.21 3.94
CA LEU A 289 -18.59 -17.31 3.32
C LEU A 289 -18.68 -17.65 1.82
N ALA A 290 -19.89 -17.92 1.35
CA ALA A 290 -20.15 -18.33 -0.04
C ALA A 290 -21.22 -17.42 -0.67
N GLY A 291 -20.97 -16.11 -0.63
CA GLY A 291 -21.91 -15.05 -1.02
C GLY A 291 -22.95 -14.70 0.05
N GLY A 292 -22.90 -15.35 1.22
CA GLY A 292 -23.83 -15.11 2.31
C GLY A 292 -23.71 -13.71 2.92
N THR A 293 -24.78 -13.27 3.57
CA THR A 293 -24.83 -12.00 4.31
C THR A 293 -25.09 -12.26 5.79
N ALA A 294 -24.32 -11.63 6.67
CA ALA A 294 -24.59 -11.58 8.10
C ALA A 294 -24.74 -10.12 8.53
N GLN A 295 -25.87 -9.77 9.10
CA GLN A 295 -26.18 -8.44 9.62
C GLN A 295 -26.55 -8.54 11.10
N ALA A 296 -25.92 -7.70 11.94
CA ALA A 296 -26.20 -7.63 13.37
C ALA A 296 -26.51 -6.20 13.82
N ALA A 297 -27.54 -6.06 14.65
CA ALA A 297 -27.91 -4.80 15.28
C ALA A 297 -26.87 -4.34 16.33
N ASN A 298 -26.05 -5.26 16.84
CA ASN A 298 -24.92 -4.98 17.72
C ASN A 298 -23.60 -5.36 17.05
N ASP A 299 -23.05 -6.54 17.37
CA ASP A 299 -21.73 -6.97 16.94
C ASP A 299 -21.78 -8.23 16.07
N VAL A 300 -20.78 -8.38 15.19
CA VAL A 300 -20.47 -9.64 14.51
C VAL A 300 -19.20 -10.22 15.14
N LEU A 301 -19.29 -11.41 15.71
CA LEU A 301 -18.18 -12.07 16.43
C LEU A 301 -17.88 -13.41 15.76
N ILE A 302 -16.71 -13.53 15.12
CA ILE A 302 -16.29 -14.75 14.44
C ILE A 302 -15.11 -15.37 15.20
N ASN A 303 -15.33 -16.57 15.74
CA ASN A 303 -14.30 -17.41 16.36
C ASN A 303 -14.28 -18.77 15.66
N SER A 304 -13.29 -18.99 14.81
CA SER A 304 -13.18 -20.17 13.95
C SER A 304 -11.72 -20.56 13.71
N ALA A 305 -11.44 -21.76 13.19
CA ALA A 305 -10.08 -22.07 12.74
C ALA A 305 -9.66 -21.26 11.51
N GLY A 306 -10.63 -20.85 10.69
CA GLY A 306 -10.42 -20.02 9.52
C GLY A 306 -11.68 -19.26 9.12
N LEU A 307 -11.52 -18.10 8.52
CA LEU A 307 -12.57 -17.36 7.82
C LEU A 307 -12.15 -17.27 6.35
N THR A 308 -12.93 -17.84 5.45
CA THR A 308 -12.58 -17.93 4.03
C THR A 308 -13.74 -17.56 3.10
N GLY A 309 -13.43 -17.05 1.92
CA GLY A 309 -14.37 -16.89 0.81
C GLY A 309 -14.89 -15.47 0.64
N ASN A 310 -16.14 -15.36 0.17
CA ASN A 310 -16.75 -14.10 -0.24
C ASN A 310 -18.11 -13.88 0.43
N GLY A 311 -18.46 -12.64 0.78
CA GLY A 311 -19.77 -12.33 1.38
C GLY A 311 -19.83 -10.97 2.05
N SER A 312 -20.90 -10.73 2.80
CA SER A 312 -21.13 -9.48 3.53
C SER A 312 -21.23 -9.70 5.04
N LEU A 313 -20.43 -8.99 5.82
CA LEU A 313 -20.52 -8.90 7.27
C LEU A 313 -20.84 -7.45 7.64
N SER A 314 -21.95 -7.21 8.33
CA SER A 314 -22.39 -5.88 8.73
C SER A 314 -22.79 -5.86 10.20
N ALA A 315 -22.25 -4.90 10.96
CA ALA A 315 -22.59 -4.68 12.37
C ALA A 315 -22.86 -3.20 12.61
N ASN A 316 -23.91 -2.85 13.37
CA ASN A 316 -24.12 -1.45 13.74
C ASN A 316 -23.09 -0.94 14.77
N ARG A 317 -22.43 -1.85 15.49
CA ARG A 317 -21.28 -1.58 16.35
C ARG A 317 -20.04 -2.23 15.75
N ASN A 318 -19.53 -3.32 16.30
CA ASN A 318 -18.20 -3.82 15.97
C ASN A 318 -18.23 -5.14 15.21
N ILE A 319 -17.17 -5.38 14.45
CA ILE A 319 -16.86 -6.68 13.86
C ILE A 319 -15.54 -7.14 14.44
N GLN A 320 -15.53 -8.32 15.05
CA GLN A 320 -14.32 -8.97 15.55
C GLN A 320 -14.13 -10.33 14.86
N ILE A 321 -12.99 -10.48 14.19
CA ILE A 321 -12.59 -11.71 13.50
C ILE A 321 -11.40 -12.29 14.26
N ALA A 322 -11.65 -13.31 15.08
CA ALA A 322 -10.66 -14.05 15.85
C ALA A 322 -10.42 -15.44 15.23
N SER A 323 -10.17 -15.48 13.91
CA SER A 323 -9.96 -16.73 13.17
C SER A 323 -8.47 -17.06 13.05
N GLY A 324 -8.10 -18.34 13.10
CA GLY A 324 -6.69 -18.78 12.94
C GLY A 324 -6.09 -18.59 11.53
N LYS A 325 -6.97 -18.42 10.53
CA LYS A 325 -6.66 -18.06 9.14
C LYS A 325 -7.71 -17.05 8.66
N VAL A 326 -7.33 -16.10 7.81
CA VAL A 326 -8.27 -15.14 7.21
C VAL A 326 -7.96 -14.97 5.73
N HIS A 327 -8.91 -15.36 4.87
CA HIS A 327 -8.87 -15.18 3.43
C HIS A 327 -10.21 -14.63 2.94
N LEU A 328 -10.27 -13.32 2.75
CA LEU A 328 -11.45 -12.65 2.21
C LEU A 328 -11.14 -12.22 0.78
N ASP A 329 -11.98 -12.66 -0.15
CA ASP A 329 -11.95 -12.21 -1.55
C ASP A 329 -13.33 -11.69 -1.93
N ASN A 330 -13.39 -10.55 -2.62
CA ASN A 330 -14.64 -9.93 -3.10
C ASN A 330 -15.73 -9.83 -2.00
N SER A 331 -15.33 -9.36 -0.81
CA SER A 331 -16.19 -9.25 0.37
C SER A 331 -16.54 -7.81 0.74
N THR A 332 -17.57 -7.62 1.56
CA THR A 332 -17.88 -6.35 2.22
C THR A 332 -17.94 -6.55 3.73
N VAL A 333 -17.13 -5.80 4.48
CA VAL A 333 -17.10 -5.83 5.94
C VAL A 333 -17.37 -4.40 6.43
N SER A 334 -18.52 -4.17 7.06
CA SER A 334 -18.98 -2.83 7.45
C SER A 334 -19.34 -2.77 8.93
N ALA A 335 -18.71 -1.87 9.68
CA ALA A 335 -18.96 -1.64 11.10
C ALA A 335 -19.40 -0.20 11.35
N GLY A 336 -20.47 -0.03 12.11
CA GLY A 336 -20.99 1.28 12.49
C GLY A 336 -22.08 1.81 11.56
N THR A 337 -22.76 2.84 12.05
CA THR A 337 -23.80 3.58 11.32
C THR A 337 -23.54 5.09 11.42
N SER A 338 -24.38 5.91 10.79
CA SER A 338 -24.31 7.37 10.95
C SER A 338 -24.48 7.86 12.39
N SER A 339 -25.14 7.06 13.24
CA SER A 339 -25.48 7.43 14.62
C SER A 339 -24.71 6.62 15.67
N GLN A 340 -23.95 5.60 15.25
CA GLN A 340 -23.23 4.69 16.14
C GLN A 340 -21.84 4.41 15.57
N THR A 341 -20.82 4.71 16.37
CA THR A 341 -19.44 4.35 16.05
C THR A 341 -19.27 2.84 16.10
N GLY A 342 -18.59 2.30 15.09
CA GLY A 342 -18.30 0.87 14.97
C GLY A 342 -16.93 0.60 14.40
N SER A 343 -16.20 -0.36 14.99
CA SER A 343 -14.83 -0.70 14.58
C SER A 343 -14.73 -2.11 14.00
N ILE A 344 -13.76 -2.31 13.12
CA ILE A 344 -13.41 -3.63 12.58
C ILE A 344 -12.07 -4.05 13.19
N ILE A 345 -12.01 -5.24 13.76
CA ILE A 345 -10.79 -5.82 14.32
C ILE A 345 -10.58 -7.20 13.68
N VAL A 346 -9.48 -7.33 12.93
CA VAL A 346 -8.98 -8.60 12.37
C VAL A 346 -7.81 -9.07 13.22
N GLY A 347 -7.98 -10.23 13.84
CA GLY A 347 -7.03 -10.80 14.78
C GLY A 347 -6.98 -10.06 16.13
N SER A 348 -6.22 -10.62 17.07
CA SER A 348 -5.94 -10.03 18.37
C SER A 348 -4.47 -9.61 18.46
N ALA A 349 -4.14 -8.66 19.35
CA ALA A 349 -2.74 -8.27 19.57
C ALA A 349 -1.88 -9.50 19.93
N GLY A 350 -0.81 -9.73 19.17
CA GLY A 350 0.08 -10.88 19.34
C GLY A 350 -0.44 -12.21 18.78
N GLN A 351 -1.61 -12.22 18.13
CA GLN A 351 -2.12 -13.42 17.45
C GLN A 351 -1.21 -13.78 16.28
N VAL A 352 -0.89 -15.07 16.14
CA VAL A 352 -0.09 -15.62 15.04
C VAL A 352 -1.03 -16.41 14.13
N HIS A 353 -1.21 -15.95 12.89
CA HIS A 353 -1.88 -16.74 11.86
C HIS A 353 -0.90 -17.75 11.27
N THR A 354 -1.43 -18.87 10.76
CA THR A 354 -0.60 -19.94 10.17
C THR A 354 -0.14 -19.61 8.75
N GLU A 355 -0.92 -18.77 8.06
CA GLU A 355 -0.70 -18.26 6.70
C GLU A 355 -0.89 -16.75 6.73
N PRO A 356 -0.42 -15.99 5.72
CA PRO A 356 -0.70 -14.57 5.62
C PRO A 356 -2.20 -14.27 5.69
N VAL A 357 -2.59 -13.23 6.43
CA VAL A 357 -3.94 -12.69 6.37
C VAL A 357 -4.14 -12.02 5.01
N THR A 358 -4.99 -12.61 4.18
CA THR A 358 -5.27 -12.14 2.80
C THR A 358 -6.64 -11.47 2.73
N ILE A 359 -6.67 -10.23 2.26
CA ILE A 359 -7.89 -9.45 2.08
C ILE A 359 -7.83 -8.80 0.69
N ASP A 360 -8.41 -9.48 -0.29
CA ASP A 360 -8.36 -9.10 -1.69
C ASP A 360 -9.76 -8.67 -2.19
N HIS A 361 -9.80 -7.69 -3.08
CA HIS A 361 -11.02 -7.11 -3.67
C HIS A 361 -12.12 -6.79 -2.64
N THR A 362 -11.73 -6.50 -1.41
CA THR A 362 -12.65 -6.44 -0.27
C THR A 362 -12.77 -5.00 0.21
N THR A 363 -14.00 -4.60 0.53
CA THR A 363 -14.28 -3.30 1.14
C THR A 363 -14.40 -3.44 2.65
N LEU A 364 -13.52 -2.78 3.40
CA LEU A 364 -13.57 -2.64 4.85
C LEU A 364 -13.99 -1.21 5.17
N LYS A 365 -15.16 -1.04 5.79
CA LYS A 365 -15.71 0.27 6.13
C LYS A 365 -16.07 0.36 7.61
N ALA A 366 -15.41 1.25 8.34
CA ALA A 366 -15.69 1.48 9.76
C ALA A 366 -16.01 2.95 10.02
N THR A 367 -17.08 3.24 10.78
CA THR A 367 -17.31 4.62 11.28
C THR A 367 -16.44 4.94 12.50
N GLY A 368 -15.84 3.92 13.11
CA GLY A 368 -14.78 3.99 14.11
C GLY A 368 -13.41 3.73 13.48
N GLY A 369 -12.62 2.87 14.11
CA GLY A 369 -11.29 2.49 13.63
C GLY A 369 -11.24 1.12 12.97
N VAL A 370 -10.12 0.82 12.32
CA VAL A 370 -9.81 -0.52 11.81
C VAL A 370 -8.48 -0.99 12.41
N GLY A 371 -8.48 -2.15 13.05
CA GLY A 371 -7.30 -2.80 13.59
C GLY A 371 -7.01 -4.11 12.85
N ILE A 372 -5.77 -4.30 12.40
CA ILE A 372 -5.31 -5.55 11.79
C ILE A 372 -4.08 -6.03 12.56
N ASN A 373 -4.16 -7.23 13.13
CA ASN A 373 -3.09 -7.79 13.95
C ASN A 373 -2.68 -9.16 13.39
N ASP A 374 -1.39 -9.31 13.09
CA ASP A 374 -0.81 -10.61 12.75
C ASP A 374 0.69 -10.69 13.08
N ALA A 375 1.05 -11.39 14.14
CA ALA A 375 2.44 -11.69 14.49
C ALA A 375 3.02 -12.90 13.70
N GLY A 376 2.25 -13.49 12.79
CA GLY A 376 2.63 -14.60 11.92
C GLY A 376 3.32 -14.15 10.62
N PRO A 377 2.90 -14.66 9.45
CA PRO A 377 3.52 -14.32 8.16
C PRO A 377 3.26 -12.90 7.65
N GLY A 378 2.30 -12.16 8.22
CA GLY A 378 1.93 -10.80 7.82
C GLY A 378 0.61 -10.71 7.06
N VAL A 379 0.36 -9.54 6.48
CA VAL A 379 -0.88 -9.19 5.78
C VAL A 379 -0.60 -8.90 4.31
N SER A 380 -1.44 -9.43 3.43
CA SER A 380 -1.46 -9.10 2.00
C SER A 380 -2.86 -8.60 1.60
N MET A 381 -2.89 -7.51 0.85
CA MET A 381 -4.14 -6.96 0.30
C MET A 381 -3.96 -6.54 -1.15
N THR A 382 -4.88 -6.95 -2.01
CA THR A 382 -4.86 -6.64 -3.45
C THR A 382 -6.20 -6.07 -3.89
N GLY A 383 -6.21 -4.95 -4.60
CA GLY A 383 -7.45 -4.30 -5.07
C GLY A 383 -8.48 -3.95 -3.98
N SER A 384 -8.04 -3.85 -2.72
CA SER A 384 -8.93 -3.71 -1.55
C SER A 384 -9.08 -2.27 -1.05
N GLN A 385 -10.25 -1.94 -0.51
CA GLN A 385 -10.57 -0.60 -0.02
C GLN A 385 -10.83 -0.61 1.48
N LEU A 386 -9.92 -0.03 2.26
CA LEU A 386 -10.05 0.14 3.70
C LEU A 386 -10.33 1.60 4.01
N THR A 387 -11.51 1.89 4.58
CA THR A 387 -11.90 3.24 5.01
C THR A 387 -12.36 3.23 6.47
N ALA A 388 -11.70 4.04 7.29
CA ALA A 388 -12.09 4.31 8.67
C ALA A 388 -12.36 5.81 8.84
N THR A 389 -13.32 6.20 9.68
CA THR A 389 -13.43 7.60 10.10
C THR A 389 -12.28 7.95 11.05
N GLN A 390 -11.98 7.04 11.98
CA GLN A 390 -10.91 7.19 12.99
C GLN A 390 -9.64 6.43 12.55
N ASN A 391 -8.82 6.00 13.51
CA ASN A 391 -7.50 5.43 13.23
C ASN A 391 -7.57 4.09 12.49
N VAL A 392 -6.59 3.88 11.62
CA VAL A 392 -6.24 2.55 11.08
C VAL A 392 -4.91 2.13 11.71
N VAL A 393 -4.89 0.96 12.33
CA VAL A 393 -3.70 0.43 13.00
C VAL A 393 -3.40 -0.97 12.46
N ALA A 394 -2.19 -1.17 11.97
CA ALA A 394 -1.69 -2.48 11.55
C ALA A 394 -0.48 -2.86 12.40
N ASN A 395 -0.60 -3.90 13.23
CA ASN A 395 0.50 -4.50 13.98
C ASN A 395 0.75 -5.89 13.40
N VAL A 396 1.62 -5.96 12.41
CA VAL A 396 1.77 -7.14 11.54
C VAL A 396 3.23 -7.53 11.44
N ALA A 397 3.59 -8.76 11.06
CA ALA A 397 5.00 -9.10 10.83
C ALA A 397 5.54 -8.42 9.56
N SER A 398 4.76 -8.46 8.48
CA SER A 398 4.99 -7.75 7.21
C SER A 398 3.67 -7.29 6.61
N LEU A 399 3.73 -6.31 5.72
CA LEU A 399 2.56 -5.75 5.03
C LEU A 399 2.85 -5.65 3.53
N SER A 400 1.98 -6.20 2.70
CA SER A 400 2.01 -6.03 1.24
C SER A 400 0.67 -5.48 0.77
N LEU A 401 0.66 -4.29 0.17
CA LEU A 401 -0.52 -3.71 -0.48
C LEU A 401 -0.25 -3.59 -1.98
N ASN A 402 -1.07 -4.26 -2.78
CA ASN A 402 -0.87 -4.38 -4.23
C ASN A 402 -2.06 -3.84 -5.01
N ALA A 403 -1.78 -3.24 -6.16
CA ALA A 403 -2.76 -2.97 -7.20
C ALA A 403 -2.80 -4.11 -8.21
N ASP A 404 -3.95 -4.32 -8.81
CA ASP A 404 -4.14 -5.29 -9.89
C ASP A 404 -4.99 -4.69 -11.03
N GLY A 405 -5.53 -5.53 -11.91
CA GLY A 405 -6.39 -5.07 -13.01
C GLY A 405 -7.74 -4.49 -12.56
N THR A 406 -8.16 -4.72 -11.31
CA THR A 406 -9.44 -4.25 -10.77
C THR A 406 -9.32 -2.88 -10.11
N GLY A 407 -8.15 -2.54 -9.55
CA GLY A 407 -7.91 -1.23 -8.97
C GLY A 407 -6.69 -1.17 -8.05
N GLN A 408 -6.49 0.01 -7.44
CA GLN A 408 -5.48 0.21 -6.40
C GLN A 408 -6.00 -0.32 -5.06
N THR A 409 -5.13 -0.89 -4.23
CA THR A 409 -5.43 -1.02 -2.80
C THR A 409 -5.33 0.36 -2.14
N GLN A 410 -6.36 0.77 -1.40
CA GLN A 410 -6.39 2.07 -0.72
C GLN A 410 -6.72 1.93 0.75
N TRP A 411 -5.90 2.55 1.61
CA TRP A 411 -6.19 2.72 3.04
C TRP A 411 -6.44 4.21 3.31
N THR A 412 -7.59 4.51 3.91
CA THR A 412 -8.01 5.88 4.24
C THR A 412 -8.48 5.97 5.68
N SER A 413 -7.92 6.93 6.41
CA SER A 413 -8.44 7.40 7.70
C SER A 413 -8.91 8.86 7.53
N GLN A 414 -10.21 9.10 7.64
CA GLN A 414 -10.84 10.38 7.29
C GLN A 414 -10.60 11.50 8.32
N GLN A 415 -10.35 11.15 9.58
CA GLN A 415 -10.10 12.11 10.67
C GLN A 415 -8.93 11.69 11.56
N GLY A 416 -8.62 10.39 11.61
CA GLY A 416 -7.55 9.83 12.44
C GLY A 416 -6.23 9.64 11.70
N THR A 417 -5.36 8.86 12.32
CA THR A 417 -4.05 8.46 11.80
C THR A 417 -4.09 7.10 11.11
N ILE A 418 -3.12 6.84 10.24
CA ILE A 418 -2.74 5.48 9.83
C ILE A 418 -1.38 5.15 10.46
N ALA A 419 -1.31 4.06 11.22
CA ALA A 419 -0.09 3.61 11.88
C ALA A 419 0.18 2.14 11.54
N VAL A 420 1.34 1.88 10.94
CA VAL A 420 1.82 0.53 10.61
C VAL A 420 3.07 0.23 11.41
N THR A 421 3.07 -0.88 12.14
CA THR A 421 4.24 -1.45 12.80
C THR A 421 4.48 -2.83 12.21
N ALA A 422 5.60 -3.01 11.51
CA ALA A 422 5.93 -4.23 10.81
C ALA A 422 7.43 -4.58 10.87
N PRO A 423 7.92 -5.40 11.81
CA PRO A 423 9.36 -5.67 11.95
C PRO A 423 10.01 -6.26 10.69
N GLY A 424 9.23 -6.87 9.79
CA GLY A 424 9.63 -7.28 8.45
C GLY A 424 9.45 -6.18 7.39
N VAL A 425 8.99 -6.57 6.20
CA VAL A 425 8.88 -5.66 5.06
C VAL A 425 7.50 -4.99 5.00
N VAL A 426 7.47 -3.70 4.67
CA VAL A 426 6.28 -3.00 4.16
C VAL A 426 6.49 -2.71 2.68
N GLU A 427 5.66 -3.32 1.83
CA GLU A 427 5.70 -3.17 0.39
C GLU A 427 4.38 -2.58 -0.13
N LEU A 428 4.47 -1.50 -0.89
CA LEU A 428 3.34 -0.82 -1.50
C LEU A 428 3.57 -0.77 -3.01
N THR A 429 2.81 -1.56 -3.78
CA THR A 429 2.89 -1.59 -5.25
C THR A 429 1.62 -1.05 -5.89
N GLY A 430 1.70 0.14 -6.47
CA GLY A 430 0.55 0.86 -7.03
C GLY A 430 -0.57 1.19 -6.03
N SER A 431 -0.25 1.26 -4.73
CA SER A 431 -1.24 1.40 -3.64
C SER A 431 -1.28 2.81 -3.06
N LYS A 432 -2.39 3.18 -2.40
CA LYS A 432 -2.56 4.50 -1.78
C LYS A 432 -2.84 4.40 -0.28
N ILE A 433 -2.17 5.23 0.51
CA ILE A 433 -2.42 5.37 1.94
C ILE A 433 -2.62 6.86 2.27
N ASP A 434 -3.74 7.22 2.90
CA ASP A 434 -4.03 8.58 3.36
C ASP A 434 -4.61 8.60 4.78
N GLY A 435 -3.79 8.99 5.76
CA GLY A 435 -4.24 9.31 7.10
C GLY A 435 -4.34 10.81 7.30
N VAL A 436 -5.56 11.35 7.38
CA VAL A 436 -5.79 12.81 7.52
C VAL A 436 -5.08 13.38 8.75
N GLY A 437 -5.13 12.68 9.89
CA GLY A 437 -4.43 13.08 11.12
C GLY A 437 -2.93 12.75 11.15
N GLY A 438 -2.42 12.02 10.16
CA GLY A 438 -1.02 11.60 10.06
C GLY A 438 -0.87 10.18 9.53
N THR A 439 0.25 9.89 8.87
CA THR A 439 0.60 8.55 8.38
C THR A 439 1.97 8.16 8.89
N SER A 440 2.08 7.02 9.58
CA SER A 440 3.33 6.55 10.15
C SER A 440 3.58 5.07 9.86
N MET A 441 4.83 4.73 9.55
CA MET A 441 5.28 3.35 9.32
C MET A 441 6.60 3.12 10.05
N GLN A 442 6.66 2.05 10.84
CA GLN A 442 7.88 1.54 11.44
C GLN A 442 8.10 0.13 10.90
N ALA A 443 9.17 -0.08 10.13
CA ALA A 443 9.39 -1.35 9.46
C ALA A 443 10.85 -1.82 9.42
N GLY A 444 11.04 -3.11 9.17
CA GLY A 444 12.35 -3.68 8.81
C GLY A 444 12.84 -3.11 7.48
N SER A 445 12.00 -3.01 6.47
CA SER A 445 12.30 -2.23 5.25
C SER A 445 11.01 -1.68 4.63
N ILE A 446 11.12 -0.58 3.90
CA ILE A 446 9.97 0.06 3.23
C ILE A 446 10.28 0.15 1.74
N ALA A 447 9.41 -0.41 0.92
CA ALA A 447 9.51 -0.39 -0.54
C ALA A 447 8.22 0.16 -1.16
N LEU A 448 8.33 1.23 -1.94
CA LEU A 448 7.24 1.86 -2.67
C LEU A 448 7.53 1.76 -4.17
N ALA A 449 6.63 1.14 -4.93
CA ALA A 449 6.78 0.99 -6.38
C ALA A 449 5.47 1.29 -7.10
N SER A 450 5.54 1.70 -8.37
CA SER A 450 4.35 1.73 -9.22
C SER A 450 3.97 0.33 -9.70
N SER A 451 2.68 0.11 -9.97
CA SER A 451 2.15 -1.10 -10.59
C SER A 451 0.92 -0.76 -11.41
N ASN A 452 0.74 -1.42 -12.56
CA ASN A 452 -0.42 -1.24 -13.45
C ASN A 452 -0.71 0.23 -13.82
N GLY A 453 0.35 1.03 -14.06
CA GLY A 453 0.23 2.45 -14.39
C GLY A 453 -0.13 3.36 -13.20
N ASN A 454 -0.27 2.80 -12.00
CA ASN A 454 -0.56 3.53 -10.78
C ASN A 454 0.71 3.70 -9.94
N ALA A 455 1.08 4.93 -9.62
CA ALA A 455 2.13 5.22 -8.64
C ALA A 455 1.67 4.86 -7.22
N SER A 456 2.56 4.28 -6.40
CA SER A 456 2.27 4.17 -4.96
C SER A 456 2.30 5.55 -4.32
N THR A 457 1.34 5.83 -3.44
CA THR A 457 1.21 7.12 -2.75
C THR A 457 1.05 6.91 -1.25
N VAL A 458 1.97 7.45 -0.46
CA VAL A 458 1.82 7.55 1.00
C VAL A 458 1.64 9.02 1.35
N GLN A 459 0.46 9.39 1.83
CA GLN A 459 0.15 10.77 2.11
C GLN A 459 -0.47 10.97 3.49
N SER A 460 -0.39 12.21 3.97
CA SER A 460 -1.26 12.73 5.01
C SER A 460 -1.80 14.08 4.56
N SER A 461 -3.11 14.14 4.30
CA SER A 461 -3.77 15.34 3.80
C SER A 461 -3.99 16.43 4.87
N GLY A 462 -3.85 16.12 6.16
CA GLY A 462 -3.99 17.08 7.27
C GLY A 462 -2.82 17.11 8.26
N GLY A 463 -1.90 16.14 8.22
CA GLY A 463 -0.83 15.99 9.21
C GLY A 463 0.53 15.62 8.60
N ASP A 464 1.34 14.97 9.42
CA ASP A 464 2.72 14.57 9.09
C ASP A 464 2.77 13.17 8.46
N VAL A 465 3.83 12.92 7.69
CA VAL A 465 4.20 11.57 7.22
C VAL A 465 5.55 11.19 7.82
N ALA A 466 5.63 10.05 8.50
CA ALA A 466 6.86 9.53 9.10
C ALA A 466 7.08 8.06 8.72
N LEU A 467 8.08 7.80 7.88
CA LEU A 467 8.42 6.46 7.40
C LEU A 467 9.81 6.08 7.92
N ASN A 468 9.85 5.13 8.85
CA ASN A 468 11.07 4.69 9.51
C ASN A 468 11.36 3.22 9.18
N ALA A 469 12.35 3.00 8.32
CA ALA A 469 12.91 1.69 8.04
C ALA A 469 14.16 1.46 8.91
N ALA A 470 14.27 0.30 9.56
CA ALA A 470 15.51 -0.12 10.21
C ALA A 470 16.56 -0.58 9.18
N GLY A 471 16.09 -1.19 8.10
CA GLY A 471 16.84 -1.58 6.90
C GLY A 471 16.61 -0.56 5.79
N THR A 472 16.44 -0.99 4.55
CA THR A 472 16.43 -0.08 3.39
C THR A 472 15.09 0.65 3.24
N TYR A 473 15.14 1.92 2.84
CA TYR A 473 14.01 2.65 2.29
C TYR A 473 14.22 2.82 0.77
N SER A 474 13.26 2.37 -0.03
CA SER A 474 13.28 2.52 -1.48
C SER A 474 11.93 2.99 -2.01
N GLN A 475 11.97 3.97 -2.90
CA GLN A 475 10.81 4.53 -3.58
C GLN A 475 11.12 4.69 -5.06
N THR A 476 10.40 3.96 -5.91
CA THR A 476 10.47 4.09 -7.38
C THR A 476 9.10 4.46 -7.93
N ASP A 477 9.01 5.47 -8.80
CA ASP A 477 7.76 5.86 -9.47
C ASP A 477 6.59 6.09 -8.48
N SER A 478 6.87 6.71 -7.34
CA SER A 478 5.95 6.78 -6.20
C SER A 478 6.01 8.14 -5.52
N SER A 479 5.02 8.48 -4.68
CA SER A 479 4.93 9.78 -4.01
C SER A 479 4.75 9.65 -2.51
N VAL A 480 5.49 10.46 -1.75
CA VAL A 480 5.30 10.66 -0.31
C VAL A 480 5.01 12.13 -0.04
N ILE A 481 3.82 12.44 0.48
CA ILE A 481 3.34 13.82 0.57
C ILE A 481 2.68 14.09 1.93
N ALA A 482 3.20 15.04 2.69
CA ALA A 482 2.60 15.50 3.93
C ALA A 482 2.03 16.92 3.80
N ALA A 483 0.86 17.16 4.40
CA ALA A 483 0.36 18.51 4.61
C ALA A 483 1.26 19.28 5.61
N GLY A 484 1.71 18.60 6.66
CA GLY A 484 2.72 19.06 7.62
C GLY A 484 4.14 18.71 7.17
N ASN A 485 4.84 17.90 7.96
CA ASN A 485 6.24 17.49 7.77
C ASN A 485 6.37 16.09 7.17
N THR A 486 7.42 15.85 6.40
CA THR A 486 7.79 14.51 5.93
C THR A 486 9.12 14.09 6.55
N THR A 487 9.14 12.96 7.24
CA THR A 487 10.35 12.37 7.81
C THR A 487 10.57 10.97 7.24
N LEU A 488 11.73 10.73 6.65
CA LEU A 488 12.14 9.44 6.12
C LEU A 488 13.43 8.98 6.80
N HIS A 489 13.49 7.70 7.18
CA HIS A 489 14.69 7.07 7.73
C HIS A 489 14.90 5.68 7.11
N GLY A 490 16.16 5.32 6.84
CA GLY A 490 16.56 4.00 6.41
C GLY A 490 18.08 3.80 6.42
N SER A 491 18.54 2.56 6.55
CA SER A 491 19.96 2.21 6.40
C SER A 491 20.55 2.75 5.09
N SER A 492 19.82 2.64 3.99
CA SER A 492 20.03 3.37 2.74
C SER A 492 18.71 3.95 2.26
N VAL A 493 18.73 5.13 1.65
CA VAL A 493 17.52 5.79 1.12
C VAL A 493 17.66 5.98 -0.39
N THR A 494 16.73 5.40 -1.16
CA THR A 494 16.66 5.60 -2.61
C THR A 494 15.33 6.19 -3.03
N ILE A 495 15.36 7.25 -3.83
CA ILE A 495 14.21 7.90 -4.47
C ILE A 495 14.51 7.94 -5.96
N ALA A 496 13.71 7.26 -6.78
CA ALA A 496 13.99 7.09 -8.20
C ALA A 496 12.75 7.33 -9.06
N SER A 497 12.87 8.20 -10.06
CA SER A 497 11.94 8.28 -11.17
C SER A 497 12.44 7.38 -12.30
N SER A 498 11.62 6.45 -12.76
CA SER A 498 11.90 5.56 -13.89
C SER A 498 10.90 5.82 -15.01
N ALA A 499 9.64 5.40 -14.83
CA ALA A 499 8.56 5.62 -15.78
C ALA A 499 7.63 6.77 -15.34
N GLN A 500 7.53 7.04 -14.04
CA GLN A 500 6.68 8.07 -13.46
C GLN A 500 7.49 8.96 -12.49
N PRO A 501 7.01 10.17 -12.17
CA PRO A 501 7.71 11.02 -11.22
C PRO A 501 7.75 10.41 -9.81
N ALA A 502 8.92 10.39 -9.19
CA ALA A 502 9.08 10.16 -7.77
C ALA A 502 9.10 11.50 -7.00
N THR A 503 8.30 11.61 -5.94
CA THR A 503 8.19 12.83 -5.14
C THR A 503 8.27 12.54 -3.64
N VAL A 504 9.00 13.37 -2.90
CA VAL A 504 8.95 13.49 -1.44
C VAL A 504 8.70 14.96 -1.10
N ALA A 505 7.54 15.26 -0.53
CA ALA A 505 7.13 16.65 -0.34
C ALA A 505 6.42 16.94 0.98
N ALA A 506 6.72 18.11 1.55
CA ALA A 506 6.00 18.72 2.65
C ALA A 506 5.36 20.04 2.19
N ILE A 507 4.02 20.13 2.24
CA ILE A 507 3.27 21.28 1.70
C ILE A 507 3.45 22.51 2.60
N ASN A 508 3.33 22.33 3.92
CA ASN A 508 3.48 23.42 4.89
C ASN A 508 4.70 23.26 5.80
N GLY A 509 5.24 22.05 5.96
CA GLY A 509 6.39 21.76 6.82
C GLY A 509 7.68 21.52 6.07
N GLY A 510 8.58 20.80 6.74
CA GLY A 510 9.91 20.46 6.26
C GLY A 510 10.02 19.02 5.80
N VAL A 511 10.99 18.75 4.94
CA VAL A 511 11.40 17.38 4.60
C VAL A 511 12.71 17.07 5.31
N LEU A 512 12.70 16.04 6.15
CA LEU A 512 13.88 15.47 6.79
C LEU A 512 14.09 14.05 6.26
N ILE A 513 15.23 13.80 5.62
CA ILE A 513 15.62 12.45 5.18
C ILE A 513 16.93 12.10 5.85
N GLN A 514 16.93 10.98 6.56
CA GLN A 514 18.08 10.46 7.29
C GLN A 514 18.46 9.09 6.73
N SER A 515 19.72 8.90 6.39
CA SER A 515 20.27 7.63 5.96
C SER A 515 21.51 7.26 6.75
N ASP A 516 21.61 6.00 7.20
CA ASP A 516 22.81 5.53 7.91
C ASP A 516 24.01 5.34 6.97
N ALA A 517 23.75 5.02 5.70
CA ALA A 517 24.72 4.90 4.63
C ALA A 517 24.39 5.92 3.52
N ASP A 518 24.11 5.46 2.30
CA ASP A 518 23.94 6.34 1.14
C ASP A 518 22.49 6.79 0.93
N LEU A 519 22.34 8.05 0.49
CA LEU A 519 21.08 8.65 0.04
C LEU A 519 21.21 8.97 -1.45
N THR A 520 20.35 8.38 -2.27
CA THR A 520 20.32 8.64 -3.72
C THR A 520 18.94 9.17 -4.14
N ASN A 521 18.93 10.33 -4.79
CA ASN A 521 17.79 10.87 -5.52
C ASN A 521 18.09 10.84 -7.02
N SER A 522 17.48 9.93 -7.76
CA SER A 522 17.64 9.78 -9.21
C SER A 522 16.40 10.29 -9.93
N GLY A 523 16.46 11.52 -10.44
CA GLY A 523 15.36 12.13 -11.20
C GLY A 523 14.10 12.44 -10.38
N GLY A 524 14.14 12.34 -9.04
CA GLY A 524 13.02 12.62 -8.15
C GLY A 524 12.99 14.08 -7.66
N LEU A 525 11.83 14.50 -7.15
CA LEU A 525 11.61 15.80 -6.52
C LEU A 525 11.58 15.64 -4.99
N ILE A 526 12.46 16.35 -4.30
CA ILE A 526 12.46 16.52 -2.84
C ILE A 526 12.17 17.98 -2.53
N GLN A 527 11.04 18.26 -1.88
CA GLN A 527 10.59 19.63 -1.67
C GLN A 527 9.98 19.87 -0.28
N GLY A 528 10.46 20.89 0.41
CA GLY A 528 9.86 21.37 1.65
C GLY A 528 9.71 22.89 1.68
N LYS A 529 8.98 23.39 2.68
CA LYS A 529 8.64 24.81 2.78
C LYS A 529 9.34 25.51 3.94
N THR A 530 9.23 24.98 5.15
CA THR A 530 9.83 25.53 6.37
C THR A 530 10.26 24.41 7.29
N ARG A 531 11.36 24.56 8.04
CA ARG A 531 11.88 23.49 8.90
C ARG A 531 10.87 22.98 9.93
N ASN A 532 10.96 21.69 10.27
CA ASN A 532 10.25 21.13 11.41
C ASN A 532 10.93 21.55 12.72
N ALA A 533 10.42 22.60 13.37
CA ALA A 533 10.98 23.11 14.62
C ALA A 533 10.91 22.11 15.80
N SER A 534 10.10 21.06 15.70
CA SER A 534 10.01 20.02 16.74
C SER A 534 11.12 18.97 16.66
N GLN A 535 11.88 18.93 15.57
CA GLN A 535 13.00 18.00 15.39
C GLN A 535 14.29 18.76 15.15
N ALA A 536 15.24 18.63 16.09
CA ALA A 536 16.53 19.31 16.01
C ALA A 536 17.34 18.95 14.74
N ALA A 537 17.14 17.74 14.19
CA ALA A 537 17.76 17.31 12.94
C ALA A 537 17.17 17.98 11.69
N SER A 538 15.99 18.62 11.77
CA SER A 538 15.42 19.39 10.66
C SER A 538 15.98 20.81 10.67
N GLU A 539 17.08 21.02 9.94
CA GLU A 539 17.83 22.26 9.92
C GLU A 539 17.32 23.30 8.90
N GLY A 540 16.40 22.92 8.01
CA GLY A 540 15.86 23.78 6.96
C GLY A 540 14.55 23.25 6.37
N ALA A 541 14.05 23.91 5.32
CA ALA A 541 12.92 23.42 4.52
C ALA A 541 13.17 22.00 4.00
N VAL A 542 14.40 21.72 3.58
CA VAL A 542 14.85 20.36 3.25
C VAL A 542 16.17 20.09 3.98
N THR A 543 16.23 18.99 4.72
CA THR A 543 17.45 18.48 5.33
C THR A 543 17.69 17.05 4.87
N LEU A 544 18.84 16.81 4.24
CA LEU A 544 19.31 15.48 3.86
C LEU A 544 20.56 15.15 4.68
N ALA A 545 20.50 14.11 5.49
CA ALA A 545 21.62 13.65 6.31
C ALA A 545 21.94 12.20 5.98
N ALA A 546 23.18 11.91 5.57
CA ALA A 546 23.64 10.58 5.20
C ALA A 546 24.96 10.26 5.91
N GLY A 547 25.10 9.07 6.49
CA GLY A 547 26.37 8.58 7.01
C GLY A 547 27.39 8.28 5.91
N GLY A 548 26.92 7.99 4.70
CA GLY A 548 27.69 7.84 3.47
C GLY A 548 27.49 9.02 2.52
N THR A 549 27.29 8.72 1.23
CA THR A 549 27.21 9.68 0.13
C THR A 549 25.77 10.18 -0.06
N ILE A 550 25.63 11.48 -0.35
CA ILE A 550 24.39 12.05 -0.90
C ILE A 550 24.57 12.24 -2.39
N ARG A 551 23.76 11.54 -3.20
CA ARG A 551 23.73 11.68 -4.66
C ARG A 551 22.41 12.26 -5.12
N ASN A 552 22.47 13.33 -5.91
CA ASN A 552 21.35 13.89 -6.65
C ASN A 552 21.68 13.77 -8.14
N ASP A 553 21.15 12.73 -8.77
CA ASP A 553 21.46 12.31 -10.13
C ASP A 553 20.28 12.59 -11.07
N ALA A 554 20.57 12.92 -12.32
CA ALA A 554 19.55 12.99 -13.36
C ALA A 554 19.36 11.59 -13.97
N THR A 555 18.17 11.36 -14.53
CA THR A 555 17.93 10.29 -15.49
C THR A 555 18.01 10.84 -16.91
N ALA A 556 17.83 9.98 -17.91
CA ALA A 556 17.76 10.42 -19.31
C ALA A 556 16.62 11.43 -19.58
N THR A 557 15.57 11.45 -18.74
CA THR A 557 14.36 12.25 -18.99
C THR A 557 14.05 13.25 -17.89
N THR A 558 14.53 13.04 -16.66
CA THR A 558 14.21 13.87 -15.49
C THR A 558 15.47 14.29 -14.74
N GLN A 559 15.48 15.50 -14.17
CA GLN A 559 16.55 15.94 -13.27
C GLN A 559 16.19 15.62 -11.82
N GLY A 560 17.17 15.26 -11.00
CA GLY A 560 16.99 15.27 -9.55
C GLY A 560 16.82 16.70 -9.05
N ILE A 561 15.78 16.98 -8.27
CA ILE A 561 15.52 18.33 -7.74
C ILE A 561 15.41 18.26 -6.22
N VAL A 562 16.22 19.06 -5.54
CA VAL A 562 16.10 19.35 -4.10
C VAL A 562 15.75 20.82 -3.94
N PHE A 563 14.61 21.14 -3.33
CA PHE A 563 14.09 22.51 -3.28
C PHE A 563 13.51 22.92 -1.92
N GLY A 564 14.05 24.00 -1.35
CA GLY A 564 13.50 24.69 -0.18
C GLY A 564 12.78 25.99 -0.55
N GLN A 565 11.49 26.10 -0.23
CA GLN A 565 10.66 27.23 -0.70
C GLN A 565 10.82 28.53 0.10
N ARG A 566 10.98 28.46 1.42
CA ARG A 566 11.02 29.63 2.33
C ARG A 566 12.09 29.56 3.42
N ASP A 567 12.80 28.45 3.48
CA ASP A 567 13.78 28.15 4.51
C ASP A 567 14.93 27.34 3.89
N ASP A 568 15.96 27.06 4.67
CA ASP A 568 17.25 26.58 4.17
C ASP A 568 17.18 25.20 3.51
N VAL A 569 18.14 24.92 2.64
CA VAL A 569 18.43 23.56 2.18
C VAL A 569 19.78 23.14 2.75
N VAL A 570 19.79 22.02 3.49
CA VAL A 570 20.96 21.54 4.22
C VAL A 570 21.24 20.09 3.84
N LEU A 571 22.44 19.84 3.30
CA LEU A 571 22.94 18.50 2.98
C LEU A 571 24.17 18.20 3.85
N ARG A 572 24.13 17.08 4.59
CA ARG A 572 25.23 16.60 5.43
C ARG A 572 25.60 15.16 5.08
N ALA A 573 26.83 14.93 4.63
CA ALA A 573 27.31 13.61 4.21
C ALA A 573 28.57 13.21 4.99
N GLY A 574 28.62 11.99 5.50
CA GLY A 574 29.86 11.36 5.98
C GLY A 574 30.77 10.91 4.84
N GLY A 575 30.23 10.75 3.63
CA GLY A 575 30.94 10.56 2.37
C GLY A 575 30.90 11.82 1.49
N ASP A 576 30.63 11.64 0.19
CA ASP A 576 30.59 12.72 -0.78
C ASP A 576 29.19 13.36 -0.88
N ILE A 577 29.12 14.59 -1.41
CA ILE A 577 27.88 15.18 -1.94
C ILE A 577 28.06 15.35 -3.44
N VAL A 578 27.26 14.64 -4.24
CA VAL A 578 27.32 14.68 -5.70
C VAL A 578 26.00 15.21 -6.25
N ASN A 579 26.07 16.36 -6.93
CA ASN A 579 24.98 16.87 -7.76
C ASN A 579 25.37 16.69 -9.23
N HIS A 580 24.85 15.63 -9.83
CA HIS A 580 25.18 15.22 -11.20
C HIS A 580 24.01 15.54 -12.12
N GLN A 581 24.26 16.47 -13.06
CA GLN A 581 23.27 16.93 -14.04
C GLN A 581 21.91 17.36 -13.44
N SER A 582 21.91 17.78 -12.18
CA SER A 582 20.72 17.95 -11.34
C SER A 582 20.69 19.28 -10.61
N ARG A 583 19.62 19.57 -9.84
CA ARG A 583 19.40 20.89 -9.23
C ARG A 583 19.22 20.82 -7.72
N ILE A 584 19.93 21.70 -7.02
CA ILE A 584 19.74 21.97 -5.60
C ILE A 584 19.48 23.47 -5.44
N LEU A 585 18.28 23.80 -4.96
CA LEU A 585 17.74 25.14 -4.97
C LEU A 585 17.26 25.52 -3.57
N SER A 586 17.71 26.65 -3.05
CA SER A 586 17.24 27.22 -1.79
C SER A 586 16.75 28.64 -2.00
N ASN A 587 15.51 28.93 -1.60
CA ASN A 587 15.03 30.31 -1.50
C ASN A 587 15.51 31.01 -0.21
N ALA A 588 16.33 30.34 0.60
CA ALA A 588 17.04 30.89 1.73
C ALA A 588 18.54 30.55 1.60
N LYS A 589 19.18 30.03 2.66
CA LYS A 589 20.58 29.63 2.63
C LYS A 589 20.71 28.22 2.07
N LEU A 590 21.77 27.97 1.33
CA LEU A 590 22.18 26.65 0.88
C LEU A 590 23.43 26.21 1.64
N THR A 591 23.38 25.05 2.30
CA THR A 591 24.52 24.49 3.05
C THR A 591 24.82 23.06 2.57
N LEU A 592 26.05 22.83 2.08
CA LEU A 592 26.55 21.52 1.69
C LEU A 592 27.78 21.20 2.55
N ALA A 593 27.72 20.16 3.36
CA ALA A 593 28.82 19.73 4.21
C ALA A 593 29.12 18.24 4.03
N ALA A 594 30.25 17.92 3.42
CA ALA A 594 30.74 16.57 3.19
C ALA A 594 32.06 16.35 3.96
N GLN A 595 32.28 15.16 4.52
CA GLN A 595 33.62 14.72 4.95
C GLN A 595 34.45 14.18 3.77
N GLY A 596 33.77 13.75 2.71
CA GLY A 596 34.32 13.49 1.38
C GLY A 596 34.30 14.74 0.50
N ASP A 597 34.11 14.56 -0.79
CA ASP A 597 34.11 15.61 -1.80
C ASP A 597 32.72 16.24 -1.99
N VAL A 598 32.68 17.51 -2.40
CA VAL A 598 31.47 18.13 -2.94
C VAL A 598 31.65 18.33 -4.44
N GLN A 599 30.77 17.75 -5.24
CA GLN A 599 30.90 17.67 -6.69
C GLN A 599 29.63 18.17 -7.38
N ASN A 600 29.76 19.18 -8.22
CA ASN A 600 28.70 19.67 -9.12
C ASN A 600 29.14 19.39 -10.55
N LEU A 601 28.57 18.35 -11.17
CA LEU A 601 29.16 17.68 -12.35
C LEU A 601 28.20 17.61 -13.53
N LEU A 602 28.71 17.95 -14.71
CA LEU A 602 28.08 17.76 -16.00
C LEU A 602 28.91 16.78 -16.84
N ASP A 603 28.24 15.78 -17.42
CA ASP A 603 28.91 14.83 -18.31
C ASP A 603 29.12 15.41 -19.71
N LYS A 604 30.22 14.99 -20.33
CA LYS A 604 30.63 15.35 -21.68
C LYS A 604 31.21 14.12 -22.37
N SER A 605 30.76 13.88 -23.59
CA SER A 605 31.38 12.92 -24.50
C SER A 605 32.66 13.52 -25.07
N THR A 606 33.75 12.75 -25.01
CA THR A 606 35.04 13.18 -25.55
C THR A 606 34.99 13.34 -27.05
N GLY A 607 35.60 14.39 -27.58
CA GLY A 607 35.76 14.58 -29.02
C GLY A 607 36.85 13.72 -29.65
N ALA A 608 36.97 13.77 -30.98
CA ALA A 608 38.00 13.05 -31.72
C ALA A 608 39.44 13.42 -31.31
N ASN A 609 40.40 12.50 -31.53
CA ASN A 609 41.84 12.69 -31.33
C ASN A 609 42.24 13.17 -29.91
N GLY A 610 41.47 12.78 -28.88
CA GLY A 610 41.73 13.22 -27.51
C GLY A 610 41.54 14.72 -27.31
N GLU A 611 40.62 15.32 -28.09
CA GLU A 611 40.32 16.77 -28.10
C GLU A 611 41.50 17.65 -28.49
N GLN A 612 42.55 17.04 -29.07
CA GLN A 612 43.70 17.75 -29.58
C GLN A 612 43.45 18.22 -31.02
N PRO A 613 43.86 19.44 -31.37
CA PRO A 613 43.78 19.91 -32.74
C PRO A 613 44.68 19.07 -33.65
N THR A 614 44.16 18.72 -34.81
CA THR A 614 44.88 18.03 -35.88
C THR A 614 45.07 18.97 -37.06
N ALA A 615 46.29 19.06 -37.56
CA ALA A 615 46.61 19.83 -38.75
C ALA A 615 47.25 18.92 -39.79
N TRP A 616 46.88 19.10 -41.05
CA TRP A 616 47.37 18.27 -42.14
C TRP A 616 47.62 19.09 -43.39
N THR A 617 48.57 18.62 -44.21
CA THR A 617 48.84 19.17 -45.54
C THR A 617 48.97 18.04 -46.53
N SER A 618 48.46 18.23 -47.73
CA SER A 618 48.55 17.28 -48.84
C SER A 618 48.83 18.03 -50.13
N SER A 619 49.57 17.39 -51.03
CA SER A 619 49.83 17.94 -52.35
C SER A 619 49.70 16.86 -53.40
N GLY A 620 49.05 17.18 -54.53
CA GLY A 620 48.79 16.23 -55.61
C GLY A 620 48.88 16.90 -56.97
N THR A 621 49.41 16.17 -57.95
CA THR A 621 49.52 16.64 -59.34
C THR A 621 48.27 16.23 -60.11
N ARG A 622 47.45 17.18 -60.56
CA ARG A 622 46.20 16.87 -61.29
C ARG A 622 46.36 16.86 -62.81
N TRP A 623 47.33 17.61 -63.34
CA TRP A 623 47.71 17.65 -64.75
C TRP A 623 49.20 18.02 -64.87
N LEU A 624 49.87 17.68 -65.97
CA LEU A 624 51.33 17.59 -66.18
C LEU A 624 52.22 18.74 -65.65
N ILE A 625 51.68 19.89 -65.22
CA ILE A 625 52.43 21.03 -64.66
C ILE A 625 51.73 21.72 -63.48
N LEU A 626 50.50 21.32 -63.08
CA LEU A 626 49.72 22.01 -62.02
C LEU A 626 49.59 21.13 -60.76
N ARG A 627 50.12 21.65 -59.64
CA ARG A 627 50.01 21.05 -58.30
C ARG A 627 48.86 21.70 -57.54
N ASN A 628 48.02 20.89 -56.91
CA ASN A 628 47.05 21.37 -55.92
C ASN A 628 47.62 21.11 -54.53
N HIS A 629 47.68 22.14 -53.70
CA HIS A 629 48.08 22.05 -52.30
C HIS A 629 46.83 22.24 -51.44
N SER A 630 46.51 21.26 -50.60
CA SER A 630 45.47 21.37 -49.59
C SER A 630 46.05 21.32 -48.19
N SER A 631 45.47 22.10 -47.29
CA SER A 631 45.80 22.10 -45.87
C SER A 631 44.51 22.17 -45.07
N GLY A 632 44.44 21.41 -43.97
CA GLY A 632 43.30 21.43 -43.07
C GLY A 632 43.72 21.53 -41.60
N PHE A 633 42.79 22.01 -40.79
CA PHE A 633 42.84 22.05 -39.34
C PHE A 633 41.49 21.62 -38.80
N ASP A 634 41.52 20.68 -37.87
CA ASP A 634 40.34 20.05 -37.29
C ASP A 634 40.54 19.88 -35.80
N VAL A 635 39.65 20.45 -34.99
CA VAL A 635 39.51 20.10 -33.57
C VAL A 635 38.07 19.74 -33.27
N ASP A 636 37.90 18.75 -32.42
CA ASP A 636 36.59 18.31 -31.94
C ASP A 636 36.66 18.19 -30.41
N TYR A 637 35.87 19.02 -29.72
CA TYR A 637 35.69 18.97 -28.28
C TYR A 637 34.48 18.11 -27.89
N GLY A 638 33.92 17.32 -28.79
CA GLY A 638 32.80 16.44 -28.51
C GLY A 638 31.52 17.19 -28.11
N SER A 639 30.68 16.55 -27.29
CA SER A 639 29.31 17.03 -27.04
C SER A 639 28.79 16.69 -25.64
N ILE A 640 27.79 17.44 -25.16
CA ILE A 640 27.04 17.09 -23.94
C ILE A 640 25.93 16.11 -24.32
N PRO A 641 25.88 14.88 -23.75
CA PRO A 641 24.92 13.84 -24.14
C PRO A 641 23.45 14.24 -23.94
N THR A 642 23.16 14.99 -22.87
CA THR A 642 21.80 15.42 -22.53
C THR A 642 21.70 16.94 -22.41
N THR A 643 21.17 17.58 -23.46
CA THR A 643 21.01 19.04 -23.49
C THR A 643 19.97 19.50 -22.48
N GLY A 644 20.28 20.55 -21.70
CA GLY A 644 19.35 21.16 -20.75
C GLY A 644 19.46 20.66 -19.30
N GLN A 645 20.30 19.66 -19.03
CA GLN A 645 20.54 19.12 -17.69
C GLN A 645 21.81 19.70 -17.04
N VAL A 646 22.02 21.01 -17.14
CA VAL A 646 23.14 21.68 -16.46
C VAL A 646 22.94 21.56 -14.95
N PRO A 647 23.98 21.21 -14.17
CA PRO A 647 23.85 21.04 -12.73
C PRO A 647 23.93 22.40 -12.02
N TYR A 648 22.96 22.66 -11.14
CA TYR A 648 22.78 23.95 -10.47
C TYR A 648 22.80 23.83 -8.95
N LEU A 649 23.57 24.72 -8.32
CA LEU A 649 23.46 25.06 -6.90
C LEU A 649 23.01 26.52 -6.80
N VAL A 650 21.82 26.79 -6.26
CA VAL A 650 21.27 28.15 -6.20
C VAL A 650 20.78 28.50 -4.80
N SER A 651 21.09 29.72 -4.35
CA SER A 651 20.59 30.28 -3.08
C SER A 651 20.15 31.74 -3.22
N GLN A 652 19.30 32.22 -2.30
CA GLN A 652 18.87 33.62 -2.25
C GLN A 652 19.54 34.42 -1.12
N THR A 653 19.92 33.77 -0.01
CA THR A 653 20.49 34.47 1.17
C THR A 653 21.92 34.07 1.49
N GLY A 654 22.47 33.06 0.81
CA GLY A 654 23.89 32.69 0.89
C GLY A 654 24.13 31.22 0.60
N THR A 655 25.36 30.88 0.22
CA THR A 655 25.81 29.50 0.02
C THR A 655 27.04 29.20 0.86
N THR A 656 27.03 28.06 1.56
CA THR A 656 28.20 27.51 2.26
C THR A 656 28.47 26.10 1.75
N ILE A 657 29.69 25.85 1.28
CA ILE A 657 30.14 24.54 0.80
C ILE A 657 31.41 24.15 1.55
N SER A 658 31.43 22.95 2.15
CA SER A 658 32.60 22.39 2.79
C SER A 658 32.83 20.92 2.42
N GLY A 659 34.04 20.57 2.03
CA GLY A 659 34.44 19.20 1.68
C GLY A 659 35.96 19.02 1.63
N ARG A 660 36.41 17.79 1.40
CA ARG A 660 37.81 17.45 1.14
C ARG A 660 38.28 18.12 -0.14
N ASN A 661 37.58 17.87 -1.23
CA ASN A 661 37.69 18.63 -2.47
C ASN A 661 36.34 19.26 -2.81
N VAL A 662 36.37 20.42 -3.47
CA VAL A 662 35.17 21.04 -4.03
C VAL A 662 35.37 21.19 -5.53
N ARG A 663 34.52 20.52 -6.32
CA ARG A 663 34.61 20.47 -7.78
C ARG A 663 33.34 21.01 -8.42
N ASN A 664 33.47 22.00 -9.29
CA ASN A 664 32.40 22.49 -10.15
C ASN A 664 32.83 22.33 -11.62
N ILE A 665 32.38 21.27 -12.28
CA ILE A 665 32.78 20.91 -13.65
C ILE A 665 31.56 20.99 -14.54
N GLY A 666 31.54 21.97 -15.44
CA GLY A 666 30.40 22.24 -16.32
C GLY A 666 29.12 22.66 -15.59
N GLY A 667 29.21 22.93 -14.28
CA GLY A 667 28.09 23.34 -13.43
C GLY A 667 28.04 24.83 -13.10
N GLN A 668 26.97 25.22 -12.42
CA GLN A 668 26.76 26.61 -11.97
C GLN A 668 26.46 26.68 -10.48
N ILE A 669 27.14 27.61 -9.78
CA ILE A 669 26.90 27.93 -8.36
C ILE A 669 26.53 29.41 -8.26
N LEU A 670 25.31 29.71 -7.82
CA LEU A 670 24.74 31.05 -7.86
C LEU A 670 24.18 31.45 -6.50
N ALA A 671 24.58 32.61 -5.99
CA ALA A 671 23.96 33.26 -4.85
C ALA A 671 23.45 34.65 -5.28
N ASN A 672 22.14 34.82 -5.27
CA ASN A 672 21.48 36.00 -5.83
C ASN A 672 21.51 37.22 -4.90
N GLY A 673 21.19 38.40 -5.44
CA GLY A 673 21.04 39.63 -4.65
C GLY A 673 22.37 40.10 -4.06
N THR A 674 22.46 40.21 -2.74
CA THR A 674 23.68 40.58 -2.00
C THR A 674 24.25 39.38 -1.23
N ALA A 675 23.89 38.15 -1.63
CA ALA A 675 24.22 36.94 -0.89
C ALA A 675 25.67 36.49 -1.10
N ASP A 676 26.31 36.07 0.00
CA ASP A 676 27.68 35.60 0.00
C ASP A 676 27.80 34.13 -0.43
N ILE A 677 28.94 33.76 -1.02
CA ILE A 677 29.36 32.37 -1.23
C ILE A 677 30.63 32.12 -0.42
N ALA A 678 30.61 31.10 0.45
CA ALA A 678 31.76 30.63 1.19
C ALA A 678 32.07 29.17 0.85
N ILE A 679 33.26 28.89 0.34
CA ILE A 679 33.73 27.55 -0.04
C ILE A 679 34.97 27.20 0.78
N THR A 680 34.95 26.06 1.44
CA THR A 680 36.06 25.50 2.19
C THR A 680 36.40 24.11 1.67
N ALA A 681 37.52 23.98 0.98
CA ALA A 681 38.09 22.72 0.53
C ALA A 681 39.31 22.36 1.39
N ALA A 682 39.31 21.20 2.04
CA ALA A 682 40.49 20.78 2.83
C ALA A 682 41.75 20.64 1.95
N ASN A 683 41.58 20.23 0.69
CA ASN A 683 42.66 20.03 -0.27
C ASN A 683 42.52 20.96 -1.48
N THR A 684 41.67 20.61 -2.45
CA THR A 684 41.61 21.31 -3.74
C THR A 684 40.24 21.90 -4.01
N PHE A 685 40.23 23.15 -4.47
CA PHE A 685 39.09 23.76 -5.14
C PHE A 685 39.34 23.72 -6.66
N HIS A 686 38.42 23.13 -7.41
CA HIS A 686 38.48 22.98 -8.87
C HIS A 686 37.22 23.51 -9.53
N ASN A 687 37.35 24.53 -10.37
CA ASN A 687 36.27 25.06 -11.18
C ASN A 687 36.64 24.93 -12.66
N GLU A 688 35.75 24.37 -13.47
CA GLU A 688 36.03 24.08 -14.87
C GLU A 688 34.80 24.28 -15.75
N THR A 689 34.98 24.97 -16.88
CA THR A 689 33.97 24.99 -17.95
C THR A 689 34.23 23.85 -18.93
N LEU A 690 33.17 23.32 -19.55
CA LEU A 690 33.30 22.27 -20.55
C LEU A 690 33.18 22.86 -21.95
N ALA A 691 34.26 22.77 -22.73
CA ALA A 691 34.22 23.09 -24.16
C ALA A 691 33.50 21.98 -24.94
N THR A 692 32.67 22.32 -25.90
CA THR A 692 31.98 21.38 -26.80
C THR A 692 31.93 21.92 -28.21
N GLY A 693 31.65 21.06 -29.20
CA GLY A 693 31.59 21.43 -30.61
C GLY A 693 32.94 21.27 -31.30
N SER A 694 32.99 21.62 -32.58
CA SER A 694 34.14 21.41 -33.44
C SER A 694 34.53 22.68 -34.18
N ALA A 695 35.80 22.82 -34.50
CA ALA A 695 36.28 23.87 -35.40
C ALA A 695 37.04 23.25 -36.57
N HIS A 696 36.68 23.67 -37.78
CA HIS A 696 37.24 23.20 -39.03
C HIS A 696 37.77 24.37 -39.84
N PHE A 697 38.95 24.21 -40.43
CA PHE A 697 39.48 25.10 -41.44
C PHE A 697 40.09 24.28 -42.58
N TYR A 698 39.76 24.62 -43.82
CA TYR A 698 40.27 23.97 -45.01
C TYR A 698 40.67 25.01 -46.04
N ARG A 699 41.84 24.81 -46.65
CA ARG A 699 42.38 25.64 -47.73
C ARG A 699 42.88 24.75 -48.86
N SER A 700 42.48 25.02 -50.10
CA SER A 700 42.99 24.35 -51.31
C SER A 700 43.43 25.38 -52.34
N CYS A 701 44.68 25.32 -52.77
CA CYS A 701 45.28 26.27 -53.71
C CYS A 701 45.84 25.53 -54.93
N MET A 702 45.39 25.93 -56.12
CA MET A 702 45.89 25.43 -57.41
C MET A 702 46.30 26.57 -58.36
N ILE A 703 45.39 27.51 -58.62
CA ILE A 703 45.63 28.80 -59.30
C ILE A 703 44.99 29.92 -58.48
N PHE A 704 43.76 29.68 -58.04
CA PHE A 704 43.09 30.40 -56.97
C PHE A 704 43.04 29.53 -55.71
N CYS A 705 42.92 30.16 -54.54
CA CYS A 705 42.73 29.47 -53.27
C CYS A 705 41.25 29.44 -52.91
N ARG A 706 40.81 28.31 -52.37
CA ARG A 706 39.48 28.18 -51.76
C ARG A 706 39.66 27.88 -50.30
N GLU A 707 39.16 28.78 -49.46
CA GLU A 707 39.15 28.64 -48.01
C GLU A 707 37.73 28.48 -47.50
N SER A 708 37.58 27.65 -46.48
CA SER A 708 36.36 27.50 -45.67
C SER A 708 36.74 27.33 -44.21
N ALA A 709 36.03 28.04 -43.32
CA ALA A 709 36.19 27.90 -41.87
C ALA A 709 34.82 27.79 -41.22
N SER A 710 34.68 26.91 -40.24
CA SER A 710 33.51 26.81 -39.37
C SER A 710 33.95 26.59 -37.92
N SER A 711 33.17 27.09 -36.98
CA SER A 711 33.34 26.79 -35.56
C SER A 711 31.97 26.72 -34.92
N THR A 712 31.70 25.61 -34.26
CA THR A 712 30.57 25.43 -33.35
C THR A 712 31.02 25.37 -31.90
N VAL A 713 32.28 25.75 -31.63
CA VAL A 713 32.87 25.65 -30.30
C VAL A 713 32.15 26.58 -29.33
N THR A 714 31.62 26.01 -28.27
CA THR A 714 30.94 26.70 -27.16
C THR A 714 31.45 26.17 -25.84
N THR A 715 31.24 26.93 -24.76
CA THR A 715 31.62 26.55 -23.40
C THR A 715 30.37 26.47 -22.54
N THR A 716 30.22 25.41 -21.76
CA THR A 716 29.07 25.19 -20.87
C THR A 716 29.53 25.13 -19.42
N GLY A 717 28.90 25.94 -18.56
CA GLY A 717 29.11 25.93 -17.12
C GLY A 717 30.47 26.45 -16.66
N GLY A 718 30.94 25.99 -15.50
CA GLY A 718 32.13 26.51 -14.83
C GLY A 718 31.90 27.90 -14.24
N ALA A 719 30.65 28.27 -13.95
CA ALA A 719 30.29 29.59 -13.45
C ALA A 719 30.03 29.56 -11.95
N ILE A 720 30.66 30.47 -11.21
CA ILE A 720 30.38 30.72 -9.81
C ILE A 720 30.13 32.22 -9.66
N SER A 721 28.98 32.61 -9.13
CA SER A 721 28.59 34.02 -9.02
C SER A 721 27.98 34.31 -7.65
N ALA A 722 28.66 35.14 -6.87
CA ALA A 722 28.14 35.70 -5.62
C ALA A 722 27.67 37.14 -5.82
N GLY A 723 26.42 37.41 -5.47
CA GLY A 723 25.87 38.76 -5.40
C GLY A 723 26.46 39.61 -4.28
N GLY A 724 27.02 38.98 -3.25
CA GLY A 724 27.84 39.59 -2.20
C GLY A 724 29.32 39.25 -2.36
N ASN A 725 29.96 38.91 -1.25
CA ASN A 725 31.36 38.47 -1.19
C ASN A 725 31.49 36.99 -1.59
N LEU A 726 32.64 36.65 -2.15
CA LEU A 726 33.01 35.26 -2.44
C LEU A 726 34.32 34.92 -1.73
N THR A 727 34.27 33.91 -0.86
CA THR A 727 35.44 33.41 -0.12
C THR A 727 35.71 31.96 -0.49
N ILE A 728 36.94 31.67 -0.91
CA ILE A 728 37.42 30.32 -1.19
C ILE A 728 38.64 30.05 -0.32
N ASN A 729 38.58 29.00 0.51
CA ASN A 729 39.71 28.48 1.27
C ASN A 729 40.03 27.08 0.76
N ALA A 730 41.25 26.87 0.24
CA ALA A 730 41.72 25.57 -0.24
C ALA A 730 43.10 25.25 0.36
N GLY A 731 43.27 24.05 0.93
CA GLY A 731 44.53 23.70 1.62
C GLY A 731 45.74 23.55 0.72
N THR A 732 45.56 23.25 -0.57
CA THR A 732 46.67 22.97 -1.51
C THR A 732 46.60 23.78 -2.81
N LEU A 733 45.44 23.82 -3.46
CA LEU A 733 45.27 24.41 -4.78
C LEU A 733 43.85 24.96 -4.94
N ALA A 734 43.74 26.17 -5.47
CA ALA A 734 42.51 26.71 -6.02
C ALA A 734 42.70 26.95 -7.51
N GLU A 735 41.98 26.24 -8.37
CA GLU A 735 42.11 26.39 -9.82
C GLU A 735 40.78 26.66 -10.51
N ASN A 736 40.86 27.53 -11.52
CA ASN A 736 39.75 27.86 -12.40
C ASN A 736 40.22 27.70 -13.85
N ILE A 737 39.65 26.72 -14.56
CA ILE A 737 40.02 26.34 -15.94
C ILE A 737 38.86 26.67 -16.88
N GLY A 738 39.01 27.72 -17.67
CA GLY A 738 38.01 28.21 -18.62
C GLY A 738 36.70 28.72 -17.98
N GLY A 739 36.51 28.52 -16.67
CA GLY A 739 35.36 28.99 -15.92
C GLY A 739 35.44 30.46 -15.54
N GLN A 740 34.39 30.92 -14.86
CA GLN A 740 34.26 32.27 -14.33
C GLN A 740 33.95 32.19 -12.84
N VAL A 741 34.82 32.78 -12.02
CA VAL A 741 34.58 32.99 -10.60
C VAL A 741 34.34 34.49 -10.40
N LEU A 742 33.10 34.85 -10.09
CA LEU A 742 32.61 36.22 -10.01
C LEU A 742 32.09 36.53 -8.60
N SER A 743 32.54 37.66 -8.06
CA SER A 743 31.94 38.32 -6.90
C SER A 743 31.55 39.75 -7.27
N VAL A 744 30.35 40.17 -6.89
CA VAL A 744 29.96 41.59 -6.96
C VAL A 744 30.66 42.38 -5.85
N GLY A 745 30.84 41.79 -4.67
CA GLY A 745 31.61 42.34 -3.55
C GLY A 745 33.11 42.01 -3.63
N ASN A 746 33.68 41.62 -2.48
CA ASN A 746 35.08 41.21 -2.39
C ASN A 746 35.25 39.72 -2.74
N LEU A 747 36.31 39.40 -3.47
CA LEU A 747 36.75 38.04 -3.75
C LEU A 747 38.01 37.74 -2.95
N THR A 748 37.92 36.81 -2.00
CA THR A 748 39.08 36.35 -1.20
C THR A 748 39.37 34.88 -1.49
N VAL A 749 40.60 34.58 -1.92
CA VAL A 749 41.04 33.22 -2.21
C VAL A 749 42.28 32.91 -1.38
N THR A 750 42.18 31.94 -0.49
CA THR A 750 43.27 31.48 0.38
C THR A 750 43.68 30.07 -0.04
N ALA A 751 44.86 29.94 -0.66
CA ALA A 751 45.46 28.66 -1.02
C ALA A 751 46.96 28.84 -1.31
N PRO A 752 47.82 27.85 -1.08
CA PRO A 752 49.25 27.94 -1.45
C PRO A 752 49.46 28.36 -2.91
N LYS A 753 48.61 27.88 -3.81
CA LYS A 753 48.63 28.17 -5.24
C LYS A 753 47.22 28.46 -5.76
N VAL A 754 47.06 29.55 -6.50
CA VAL A 754 45.80 29.94 -7.17
C VAL A 754 46.03 30.06 -8.68
N ARG A 755 45.30 29.29 -9.49
CA ARG A 755 45.50 29.22 -10.96
C ARG A 755 44.32 29.84 -11.72
N ALA A 756 44.65 30.67 -12.70
CA ALA A 756 43.74 31.26 -13.68
C ALA A 756 44.09 30.73 -15.07
N VAL A 757 43.42 29.66 -15.51
CA VAL A 757 43.74 28.94 -16.75
C VAL A 757 42.68 29.21 -17.81
N GLY A 758 43.04 29.79 -18.94
CA GLY A 758 42.16 29.97 -20.09
C GLY A 758 42.14 28.72 -20.98
N ILE A 759 40.99 28.41 -21.57
CA ILE A 759 40.85 27.35 -22.58
C ILE A 759 40.80 27.93 -23.98
N THR A 760 41.25 27.18 -24.98
CA THR A 760 41.29 27.66 -26.37
C THR A 760 39.92 27.53 -27.04
N GLY A 761 39.24 28.66 -27.24
CA GLY A 761 38.06 28.78 -28.08
C GLY A 761 38.41 29.11 -29.53
N TYR A 762 37.50 28.81 -30.46
CA TYR A 762 37.69 29.09 -31.89
C TYR A 762 36.56 29.93 -32.47
N THR A 763 36.90 30.96 -33.24
CA THR A 763 35.93 31.79 -33.98
C THR A 763 36.24 31.76 -35.47
N ALA A 764 35.28 31.33 -36.28
CA ALA A 764 35.39 31.34 -37.74
C ALA A 764 34.87 32.66 -38.32
N LEU A 765 35.61 33.23 -39.27
CA LEU A 765 35.24 34.40 -40.05
C LEU A 765 35.35 34.06 -41.53
N ALA A 766 34.22 33.83 -42.19
CA ALA A 766 34.14 33.62 -43.63
C ALA A 766 33.50 34.84 -44.33
N ARG A 767 33.91 35.12 -45.58
CA ARG A 767 33.27 36.13 -46.43
C ARG A 767 32.76 35.48 -47.72
N ASP A 768 31.45 35.37 -47.82
CA ASP A 768 30.81 34.55 -48.86
C ASP A 768 30.21 35.40 -50.00
N ARG A 769 30.42 36.72 -50.00
CA ARG A 769 29.84 37.67 -50.97
C ARG A 769 30.89 38.68 -51.47
N GLY A 770 30.96 38.87 -52.79
CA GLY A 770 31.79 39.89 -53.45
C GLY A 770 32.29 39.49 -54.85
N PHE A 771 32.80 40.45 -55.62
CA PHE A 771 33.25 40.29 -57.02
C PHE A 771 34.43 39.30 -57.20
N LYS A 772 35.18 39.01 -56.13
CA LYS A 772 36.25 37.99 -56.11
C LYS A 772 35.75 36.54 -56.04
N VAL A 773 34.61 36.31 -55.37
CA VAL A 773 33.98 34.97 -55.27
C VAL A 773 33.54 34.48 -56.66
N PHE A 774 33.21 35.40 -57.57
CA PHE A 774 32.89 35.13 -58.99
C PHE A 774 34.06 34.46 -59.76
N PHE A 775 35.31 34.71 -59.35
CA PHE A 775 36.51 34.09 -59.93
C PHE A 775 36.98 32.82 -59.18
N GLY A 776 36.20 32.33 -58.21
CA GLY A 776 36.47 31.09 -57.48
C GLY A 776 37.44 31.20 -56.30
N ASP A 777 37.75 32.42 -55.84
CA ASP A 777 38.57 32.75 -54.67
C ASP A 777 37.65 32.98 -53.45
N THR A 778 37.73 32.10 -52.44
CA THR A 778 36.96 32.21 -51.18
C THR A 778 37.91 32.45 -50.02
N TRP A 779 37.57 33.44 -49.17
CA TRP A 779 38.34 33.80 -47.98
C TRP A 779 37.65 33.26 -46.73
N ALA A 780 38.41 32.60 -45.87
CA ALA A 780 37.98 32.25 -44.53
C ALA A 780 39.18 32.25 -43.57
N ARG A 781 38.95 32.69 -42.33
CA ARG A 781 39.93 32.60 -41.24
C ARG A 781 39.33 31.97 -40.01
N LEU A 782 40.14 31.17 -39.33
CA LEU A 782 39.84 30.64 -38.01
C LEU A 782 40.76 31.33 -36.99
N TYR A 783 40.21 31.84 -35.89
CA TYR A 783 40.97 32.48 -34.80
C TYR A 783 40.88 31.61 -33.56
N ALA A 784 42.03 31.31 -32.95
CA ALA A 784 42.14 30.69 -31.64
C ALA A 784 42.29 31.79 -30.59
N ALA A 785 41.51 31.74 -29.50
CA ALA A 785 41.59 32.70 -28.41
C ALA A 785 41.42 32.02 -27.06
N ASP A 786 42.15 32.49 -26.06
CA ASP A 786 41.93 32.07 -24.68
C ASP A 786 40.59 32.62 -24.15
N VAL A 787 39.74 31.72 -23.68
CA VAL A 787 38.41 31.98 -23.13
C VAL A 787 38.37 31.55 -21.65
N GLY A 788 37.76 32.39 -20.82
CA GLY A 788 37.52 32.09 -19.40
C GLY A 788 38.79 32.07 -18.55
N GLY A 789 38.75 31.30 -17.45
CA GLY A 789 39.81 31.26 -16.44
C GLY A 789 39.87 32.53 -15.60
N SER A 790 38.75 33.25 -15.47
CA SER A 790 38.71 34.56 -14.83
C SER A 790 38.31 34.49 -13.37
N TRP A 791 39.01 35.26 -12.55
CA TRP A 791 38.68 35.54 -11.15
C TRP A 791 38.38 37.02 -11.05
N LEU A 792 37.12 37.39 -10.84
CA LEU A 792 36.63 38.75 -11.00
C LEU A 792 35.90 39.23 -9.74
N ALA A 793 36.38 40.33 -9.15
CA ALA A 793 35.67 41.12 -8.15
C ALA A 793 35.14 42.42 -8.79
N MET A 794 33.89 42.44 -9.25
CA MET A 794 33.34 43.56 -10.03
C MET A 794 33.29 44.88 -9.24
N GLY A 795 32.84 44.83 -7.98
CA GLY A 795 32.64 46.01 -7.13
C GLY A 795 33.60 46.11 -5.95
N GLY A 796 34.56 45.19 -5.81
CA GLY A 796 35.43 45.08 -4.64
C GLY A 796 36.88 44.70 -4.95
N ALA A 797 37.60 44.32 -3.90
CA ALA A 797 38.98 43.86 -3.97
C ALA A 797 39.06 42.35 -4.25
N LEU A 798 40.05 41.97 -5.06
CA LEU A 798 40.49 40.60 -5.23
C LEU A 798 41.75 40.36 -4.37
N THR A 799 41.62 39.54 -3.33
CA THR A 799 42.71 39.19 -2.42
C THR A 799 43.08 37.71 -2.57
N ILE A 800 44.35 37.45 -2.86
CA ILE A 800 44.94 36.12 -2.96
C ILE A 800 45.94 35.92 -1.81
N ASN A 801 45.60 35.07 -0.85
CA ASN A 801 46.51 34.68 0.23
C ASN A 801 47.32 33.45 -0.23
N GLY A 802 48.28 33.68 -1.11
CA GLY A 802 49.11 32.67 -1.75
C GLY A 802 49.82 33.16 -3.01
N LEU A 803 50.29 32.23 -3.83
CA LEU A 803 50.87 32.51 -5.15
C LEU A 803 49.78 32.50 -6.22
N GLY A 804 49.59 33.61 -6.93
CA GLY A 804 48.76 33.67 -8.13
C GLY A 804 49.52 33.21 -9.38
N GLN A 805 48.90 32.39 -10.23
CA GLN A 805 49.46 31.95 -11.51
C GLN A 805 48.45 32.17 -12.65
N ILE A 806 48.85 32.94 -13.67
CA ILE A 806 48.06 33.20 -14.88
C ILE A 806 48.58 32.33 -16.03
N GLU A 807 47.67 31.60 -16.67
CA GLU A 807 47.90 30.78 -17.85
C GLU A 807 46.74 30.98 -18.85
N GLY A 808 46.70 32.12 -19.53
CA GLY A 808 45.61 32.50 -20.44
C GLY A 808 44.33 33.03 -19.78
N GLY A 809 44.22 32.92 -18.44
CA GLY A 809 43.12 33.48 -17.64
C GLY A 809 43.34 34.92 -17.18
N SER A 810 42.64 35.35 -16.11
CA SER A 810 42.79 36.69 -15.53
C SER A 810 42.46 36.76 -14.03
N PHE A 811 43.09 37.74 -13.36
CA PHE A 811 42.76 38.19 -12.00
C PHE A 811 42.36 39.66 -12.08
N ASP A 812 41.09 39.97 -11.85
CA ASP A 812 40.50 41.29 -12.06
C ASP A 812 39.73 41.78 -10.83
N GLY A 813 39.88 43.06 -10.49
CA GLY A 813 39.17 43.71 -9.39
C GLY A 813 39.50 45.19 -9.30
N GLN A 814 38.83 45.95 -8.42
CA GLN A 814 39.19 47.36 -8.17
C GLN A 814 40.63 47.47 -7.64
N THR A 815 41.01 46.50 -6.81
CA THR A 815 42.40 46.25 -6.41
C THR A 815 42.65 44.75 -6.48
N VAL A 816 43.87 44.38 -6.87
CA VAL A 816 44.31 42.98 -6.91
C VAL A 816 45.56 42.88 -6.03
N ALA A 817 45.48 42.08 -4.97
CA ALA A 817 46.59 41.85 -4.05
C ALA A 817 46.87 40.34 -3.93
N ALA A 818 48.14 39.95 -3.97
CA ALA A 818 48.57 38.57 -3.78
C ALA A 818 49.75 38.52 -2.81
N SER A 819 49.63 37.78 -1.70
CA SER A 819 50.64 37.76 -0.63
C SER A 819 52.00 37.23 -1.09
N ASN A 820 52.02 36.29 -2.04
CA ASN A 820 53.26 35.71 -2.62
C ASN A 820 53.46 36.12 -4.09
N GLY A 821 52.81 37.20 -4.53
CA GLY A 821 52.90 37.72 -5.89
C GLY A 821 52.05 36.96 -6.93
N ILE A 822 52.09 37.48 -8.17
CA ILE A 822 51.41 36.90 -9.34
C ILE A 822 52.47 36.57 -10.40
N THR A 823 52.41 35.36 -10.94
CA THR A 823 53.27 34.86 -12.02
C THR A 823 52.45 34.63 -13.27
N THR A 824 52.91 35.15 -14.41
CA THR A 824 52.25 34.93 -15.70
C THR A 824 53.06 33.91 -16.50
N VAL A 825 52.58 32.66 -16.56
CA VAL A 825 53.18 31.59 -17.35
C VAL A 825 52.84 31.77 -18.83
N ARG A 826 51.59 32.10 -19.13
CA ARG A 826 51.12 32.46 -20.47
C ARG A 826 50.15 33.63 -20.36
N ALA A 827 50.40 34.71 -21.10
CA ALA A 827 49.44 35.80 -21.23
C ALA A 827 48.28 35.40 -22.13
N LYS A 828 47.10 35.95 -21.88
CA LYS A 828 45.90 35.74 -22.71
C LYS A 828 46.19 36.10 -24.17
N SER A 829 45.99 35.17 -25.10
CA SER A 829 46.27 35.38 -26.53
C SER A 829 45.02 35.28 -27.42
N ARG A 830 45.10 35.91 -28.60
CA ARG A 830 44.15 35.76 -29.70
C ARG A 830 44.91 35.83 -31.02
N GLU A 831 45.03 34.69 -31.69
CA GLU A 831 45.86 34.54 -32.88
C GLU A 831 45.12 33.83 -34.02
N PRO A 832 45.40 34.15 -35.29
CA PRO A 832 44.87 33.38 -36.41
C PRO A 832 45.50 31.97 -36.44
N VAL A 833 44.70 30.94 -36.70
CA VAL A 833 45.19 29.57 -36.90
C VAL A 833 46.01 29.53 -38.20
N SER A 834 47.31 29.24 -38.09
CA SER A 834 48.22 29.06 -39.23
C SER A 834 48.55 27.59 -39.42
N ILE A 835 48.38 27.07 -40.64
CA ILE A 835 48.78 25.70 -41.03
C ILE A 835 50.13 25.71 -41.78
N GLU A 836 50.81 26.86 -41.88
CA GLU A 836 52.11 26.94 -42.54
C GLU A 836 53.20 26.36 -41.64
N SER A 837 53.64 25.16 -41.99
CA SER A 837 54.72 24.42 -41.35
C SER A 837 55.97 25.28 -41.15
N HIS A 838 56.40 25.45 -39.92
CA HIS A 838 57.82 25.45 -39.61
C HIS A 838 58.14 24.11 -38.98
N VAL A 839 58.60 23.18 -39.84
CA VAL A 839 59.47 22.10 -39.39
C VAL A 839 60.76 22.77 -38.92
N GLY A 840 60.95 22.89 -37.61
CA GLY A 840 62.14 23.49 -37.01
C GLY A 840 62.12 23.42 -35.49
N LEU A 841 62.51 22.27 -34.94
CA LEU A 841 63.19 22.08 -33.64
C LEU A 841 62.84 23.08 -32.51
N THR A 842 61.88 22.74 -31.64
CA THR A 842 61.90 22.98 -30.17
C THR A 842 60.73 22.27 -29.45
N SER A 843 60.65 20.94 -29.55
CA SER A 843 59.71 20.13 -28.77
C SER A 843 60.43 19.29 -27.71
N TRP A 844 61.15 19.91 -26.77
CA TRP A 844 61.94 19.16 -25.76
C TRP A 844 61.94 19.73 -24.33
N LEU A 845 61.01 20.63 -23.96
CA LEU A 845 60.90 21.10 -22.57
C LEU A 845 59.45 21.31 -22.13
N TRP A 846 58.63 20.26 -22.20
CA TRP A 846 57.31 20.21 -21.56
C TRP A 846 57.08 18.79 -21.03
N HIS A 847 57.37 18.58 -19.75
CA HIS A 847 56.84 17.48 -18.93
C HIS A 847 56.43 18.06 -17.58
#